data_AF-A0A0U0WDC9-F1
#
_entry.id   AF-A0A0U0WDC9-F1
#
_cell.length_a   1.000
_cell.length_b   1.000
_cell.length_c   1.000
_cell.angle_alpha   90.00
_cell.angle_beta   90.00
_cell.angle_gamma   90.00
#
_symmetry.space_group_name_H-M   'P 1'
#
loop_
_entity.id
_entity.type
_entity.pdbx_description
1 polymer ?
#
loop_
_entity_poly.entity_id
_entity_poly.type
_entity_poly.pdbx_seq_one_letter_code
_entity_poly.pdbx_strand_id
1 'polypeptide(L)'
;MTDDKMLARIAALLRQAEGTDNPHEADAFMTAAQRLATAASIDLAVARSHAADRSPAQAPTQRTITVGAAGTKGLRTYVQLFVLIAAANDVKCDVASNSTFLYAYGFPEDIDATHALYASLVVQMVRASDAYLASGAHRPTPTITARLNFQLAFGARVGQRLAEARAAGEVIGREARSRGFNVQLAGAMNLARDPRNGRNFEYLSEDPLLTATMAAESVNGIQDNGVISTVKHYSLNCNETNRHFLDAVIDPAAHRESDLLAFEIAIERSRPGAVMTAYNKVNGHYAAANHVLLNEVLKGAWGYRGWVMSDWGATPTWECAPAGLDQECGAQIDAMLWQSEAFGAPLRAAHADGRFADERLSDMVRRILRSIYAVGIDKSRGAVEFDSAAHNEVALRVARQGIVLLTNRGALPIAPESTARIAVIGGYAQLGVPAGFGSSAVVPPGGYAAVIPIGGTGLEAGMRKLYLLPSSPLEELRTRLPHAQIEFDPGASPAEAASAARRADLAIVFAIRAEGEGFDGADLSLPWGQDAVIAAVAAANANTVVVLETGNPVTMPWLDSVNAVLQAWYPGQAGGRAIAEVLTGQVNPSGRLPMTFPVDLAGAPRPRLPGGDEPWGTPTTIAYTEGAEVGYRWFAATGEVPLFAFGHGLSYTGFSYRDLTVTGTDTVTVTFEVVNVGQRFGADVPQLYLTDAPDGPRLRLLGFRRVELAPGESRRVSIEAMGSHPRLDTAVIQTVGAKHWDGFAIASVR
;
A
#
# COMPACT_ATOMS: atom_id res chain seq x y z
N MET A 1 41.89 -12.78 -6.56
CA MET A 1 41.70 -13.44 -7.88
C MET A 1 40.77 -12.53 -8.66
N THR A 2 41.00 -12.27 -9.95
CA THR A 2 40.06 -11.46 -10.76
C THR A 2 38.66 -12.10 -10.75
N ASP A 3 37.60 -11.30 -10.66
CA ASP A 3 36.21 -11.78 -10.49
C ASP A 3 35.82 -12.83 -11.54
N ASP A 4 36.25 -12.67 -12.80
CA ASP A 4 36.02 -13.64 -13.88
C ASP A 4 36.63 -15.02 -13.63
N LYS A 5 37.82 -15.10 -12.99
CA LYS A 5 38.45 -16.39 -12.68
C LYS A 5 37.73 -17.10 -11.53
N MET A 6 37.13 -16.34 -10.62
CA MET A 6 36.34 -16.88 -9.52
C MET A 6 34.98 -17.38 -10.02
N LEU A 7 34.31 -16.58 -10.85
CA LEU A 7 33.09 -16.93 -11.57
C LEU A 7 33.25 -18.22 -12.39
N ALA A 8 34.32 -18.32 -13.20
CA ALA A 8 34.59 -19.52 -14.00
C ALA A 8 34.81 -20.78 -13.14
N ARG A 9 35.40 -20.61 -11.95
CA ARG A 9 35.67 -21.70 -11.01
C ARG A 9 34.40 -22.16 -10.28
N ILE A 10 33.54 -21.22 -9.87
CA ILE A 10 32.23 -21.53 -9.29
C ILE A 10 31.35 -22.22 -10.33
N ALA A 11 31.31 -21.71 -11.56
CA ALA A 11 30.56 -22.31 -12.66
C ALA A 11 31.05 -23.74 -13.01
N ALA A 12 32.36 -24.01 -12.91
CA ALA A 12 32.90 -25.35 -13.12
C ALA A 12 32.45 -26.35 -12.04
N LEU A 13 32.40 -25.92 -10.77
CA LEU A 13 31.91 -26.75 -9.66
C LEU A 13 30.41 -27.05 -9.80
N LEU A 14 29.61 -26.08 -10.24
CA LEU A 14 28.20 -26.28 -10.50
C LEU A 14 27.94 -27.27 -11.65
N ARG A 15 28.73 -27.20 -12.73
CA ARG A 15 28.67 -28.20 -13.81
C ARG A 15 29.07 -29.60 -13.34
N GLN A 16 30.05 -29.71 -12.44
CA GLN A 16 30.44 -31.00 -11.86
C GLN A 16 29.36 -31.58 -10.94
N ALA A 17 28.67 -30.72 -10.18
CA ALA A 17 27.54 -31.13 -9.36
C ALA A 17 26.35 -31.62 -10.20
N GLU A 18 26.06 -30.93 -11.31
CA GLU A 18 24.95 -31.24 -12.20
C GLU A 18 25.25 -32.43 -13.14
N GLY A 19 26.53 -32.77 -13.33
CA GLY A 19 26.98 -33.82 -14.25
C GLY A 19 27.37 -35.16 -13.61
N THR A 20 27.28 -35.31 -12.29
CA THR A 20 27.57 -36.58 -11.59
C THR A 20 26.30 -37.29 -11.16
N ASP A 21 26.23 -38.60 -11.37
CA ASP A 21 25.12 -39.45 -10.92
C ASP A 21 25.28 -39.89 -9.45
N ASN A 22 26.40 -39.54 -8.80
CA ASN A 22 26.67 -39.84 -7.40
C ASN A 22 26.17 -38.71 -6.48
N PRO A 23 25.13 -38.92 -5.66
CA PRO A 23 24.50 -37.86 -4.87
C PRO A 23 25.44 -37.25 -3.83
N HIS A 24 26.39 -38.02 -3.29
CA HIS A 24 27.36 -37.50 -2.32
C HIS A 24 28.41 -36.59 -2.97
N GLU A 25 28.76 -36.86 -4.23
CA GLU A 25 29.66 -35.98 -5.00
C GLU A 25 28.93 -34.71 -5.45
N ALA A 26 27.67 -34.84 -5.89
CA ALA A 26 26.83 -33.70 -6.25
C ALA A 26 26.70 -32.71 -5.08
N ASP A 27 26.40 -33.20 -3.89
CA ASP A 27 26.31 -32.37 -2.67
C ASP A 27 27.66 -31.74 -2.29
N ALA A 28 28.77 -32.48 -2.43
CA ALA A 28 30.10 -31.96 -2.16
C ALA A 28 30.50 -30.83 -3.11
N PHE A 29 30.21 -30.97 -4.41
CA PHE A 29 30.47 -29.94 -5.41
C PHE A 29 29.54 -28.72 -5.25
N MET A 30 28.25 -28.93 -4.95
CA MET A 30 27.32 -27.84 -4.66
C MET A 30 27.74 -27.04 -3.42
N THR A 31 28.12 -27.73 -2.34
CA THR A 31 28.57 -27.09 -1.10
C THR A 31 29.87 -26.30 -1.32
N ALA A 32 30.79 -26.84 -2.12
CA ALA A 32 32.03 -26.14 -2.49
C ALA A 32 31.74 -24.90 -3.35
N ALA A 33 30.81 -24.99 -4.31
CA ALA A 33 30.38 -23.86 -5.13
C ALA A 33 29.71 -22.77 -4.30
N GLN A 34 28.81 -23.13 -3.37
CA GLN A 34 28.16 -22.17 -2.46
C GLN A 34 29.15 -21.47 -1.54
N ARG A 35 30.10 -22.20 -0.94
CA ARG A 35 31.13 -21.58 -0.09
C ARG A 35 31.99 -20.57 -0.86
N LEU A 36 32.38 -20.91 -2.09
CA LEU A 36 33.16 -20.01 -2.95
C LEU A 36 32.33 -18.80 -3.43
N ALA A 37 31.06 -19.01 -3.77
CA ALA A 37 30.12 -17.97 -4.16
C ALA A 37 29.87 -16.96 -3.03
N THR A 38 29.62 -17.44 -1.81
CA THR A 38 29.46 -16.59 -0.62
C THR A 38 30.73 -15.84 -0.27
N ALA A 39 31.89 -16.51 -0.28
CA ALA A 39 33.17 -15.88 0.06
C ALA A 39 33.61 -14.80 -0.94
N ALA A 40 33.10 -14.85 -2.18
CA ALA A 40 33.40 -13.90 -3.24
C ALA A 40 32.23 -12.95 -3.56
N SER A 41 31.11 -13.01 -2.81
CA SER A 41 29.90 -12.22 -3.05
C SER A 41 29.34 -12.35 -4.48
N ILE A 42 29.46 -13.53 -5.08
CA ILE A 42 28.98 -13.85 -6.44
C ILE A 42 27.69 -14.67 -6.33
N ASP A 43 26.62 -14.23 -6.99
CA ASP A 43 25.34 -14.95 -7.01
C ASP A 43 25.43 -16.26 -7.84
N LEU A 44 24.88 -17.36 -7.32
CA LEU A 44 24.91 -18.67 -7.99
C LEU A 44 24.15 -18.68 -9.32
N ALA A 45 23.08 -17.90 -9.47
CA ALA A 45 22.36 -17.75 -10.72
C ALA A 45 23.19 -16.97 -11.74
N VAL A 46 23.99 -15.98 -11.31
CA VAL A 46 24.96 -15.30 -12.19
C VAL A 46 26.04 -16.29 -12.65
N ALA A 47 26.60 -17.10 -11.76
CA ALA A 47 27.55 -18.15 -12.13
C ALA A 47 26.95 -19.23 -13.05
N ARG A 48 25.67 -19.58 -12.86
CA ARG A 48 24.93 -20.49 -13.76
C ARG A 48 24.65 -19.87 -15.11
N SER A 49 24.27 -18.60 -15.15
CA SER A 49 24.04 -17.86 -16.41
C SER A 49 25.33 -17.71 -17.21
N HIS A 50 26.48 -17.61 -16.53
CA HIS A 50 27.78 -17.57 -17.18
C HIS A 50 28.23 -18.93 -17.75
N ALA A 51 27.57 -20.03 -17.36
CA ALA A 51 27.75 -21.37 -17.94
C ALA A 51 26.82 -21.66 -19.13
N ALA A 52 25.80 -20.82 -19.36
CA ALA A 52 24.88 -20.97 -20.47
C ALA A 52 25.38 -20.18 -21.67
N ASP A 53 25.83 -20.88 -22.72
CA ASP A 53 26.02 -20.26 -24.03
C ASP A 53 24.72 -19.58 -24.45
N ARG A 54 24.81 -18.31 -24.88
CA ARG A 54 23.68 -17.48 -25.30
C ARG A 54 22.81 -18.23 -26.30
N SER A 55 21.64 -18.70 -25.86
CA SER A 55 20.65 -19.27 -26.76
C SER A 55 20.12 -18.19 -27.72
N PRO A 56 19.92 -18.50 -29.01
CA PRO A 56 19.31 -17.57 -29.95
C PRO A 56 17.90 -17.20 -29.50
N ALA A 57 17.44 -16.00 -29.89
CA ALA A 57 16.09 -15.52 -29.63
C ALA A 57 15.06 -16.58 -30.04
N GLN A 58 14.28 -17.06 -29.07
CA GLN A 58 13.26 -18.09 -29.32
C GLN A 58 12.15 -17.50 -30.20
N ALA A 59 11.62 -18.31 -31.11
CA ALA A 59 10.42 -18.00 -31.85
C ALA A 59 9.20 -18.62 -31.14
N PRO A 60 8.02 -17.99 -31.18
CA PRO A 60 6.80 -18.61 -30.67
C PRO A 60 6.50 -19.90 -31.43
N THR A 61 6.06 -20.92 -30.71
CA THR A 61 5.77 -22.26 -31.23
C THR A 61 4.34 -22.67 -30.90
N GLN A 62 3.85 -23.70 -31.59
CA GLN A 62 2.60 -24.37 -31.27
C GLN A 62 2.91 -25.76 -30.69
N ARG A 63 2.28 -26.13 -29.57
CA ARG A 63 2.33 -27.48 -29.01
C ARG A 63 0.95 -28.02 -28.72
N THR A 64 0.74 -29.30 -28.98
CA THR A 64 -0.49 -29.99 -28.57
C THR A 64 -0.31 -30.52 -27.15
N ILE A 65 -1.19 -30.09 -26.25
CA ILE A 65 -1.19 -30.54 -24.86
C ILE A 65 -2.41 -31.42 -24.61
N THR A 66 -2.17 -32.68 -24.27
CA THR A 66 -3.23 -33.63 -23.94
C THR A 66 -3.64 -33.46 -22.48
N VAL A 67 -4.92 -33.14 -22.27
CA VAL A 67 -5.51 -32.85 -20.96
C VAL A 67 -6.13 -34.12 -20.35
N GLY A 68 -6.61 -35.04 -21.18
CA GLY A 68 -7.13 -36.34 -20.73
C GLY A 68 -7.87 -37.12 -21.81
N ALA A 69 -8.26 -38.36 -21.51
CA ALA A 69 -8.97 -39.23 -22.45
C ALA A 69 -10.44 -38.79 -22.67
N ALA A 70 -10.98 -39.03 -23.88
CA ALA A 70 -12.36 -38.72 -24.21
C ALA A 70 -13.34 -39.40 -23.26
N GLY A 71 -14.37 -38.67 -22.80
CA GLY A 71 -15.40 -39.21 -21.89
C GLY A 71 -15.03 -39.21 -20.40
N THR A 72 -13.84 -38.72 -20.02
CA THR A 72 -13.42 -38.66 -18.61
C THR A 72 -14.23 -37.62 -17.82
N LYS A 73 -14.73 -38.00 -16.64
CA LYS A 73 -15.52 -37.13 -15.76
C LYS A 73 -14.64 -35.99 -15.23
N GLY A 74 -15.06 -34.74 -15.43
CA GLY A 74 -14.31 -33.54 -15.01
C GLY A 74 -13.34 -32.97 -16.04
N LEU A 75 -13.25 -33.56 -17.25
CA LEU A 75 -12.33 -33.13 -18.31
C LEU A 75 -12.44 -31.64 -18.69
N ARG A 76 -13.67 -31.09 -18.74
CA ARG A 76 -13.88 -29.65 -18.98
C ARG A 76 -13.21 -28.77 -17.94
N THR A 77 -13.21 -29.20 -16.66
CA THR A 77 -12.56 -28.45 -15.57
C THR A 77 -11.05 -28.48 -15.71
N TYR A 78 -10.48 -29.62 -16.11
CA TYR A 78 -9.05 -29.71 -16.42
C TYR A 78 -8.64 -28.85 -17.61
N VAL A 79 -9.46 -28.81 -18.66
CA VAL A 79 -9.22 -27.92 -19.82
C VAL A 79 -9.30 -26.45 -19.40
N GLN A 80 -10.32 -26.07 -18.62
CA GLN A 80 -10.47 -24.70 -18.12
C GLN A 80 -9.30 -24.29 -17.23
N LEU A 81 -8.84 -25.19 -16.35
CA LEU A 81 -7.66 -24.96 -15.52
C LEU A 81 -6.43 -24.71 -16.39
N PHE A 82 -6.19 -25.56 -17.41
CA PHE A 82 -5.06 -25.36 -18.32
C PHE A 82 -5.15 -24.01 -19.04
N VAL A 83 -6.32 -23.66 -19.60
CA VAL A 83 -6.52 -22.40 -20.32
C VAL A 83 -6.30 -21.17 -19.42
N LEU A 84 -6.71 -21.24 -18.15
CA LEU A 84 -6.48 -20.17 -17.18
C LEU A 84 -4.99 -20.01 -16.84
N ILE A 85 -4.28 -21.12 -16.63
CA ILE A 85 -2.84 -21.10 -16.40
C ILE A 85 -2.11 -20.58 -17.64
N ALA A 86 -2.51 -21.02 -18.83
CA ALA A 86 -1.93 -20.60 -20.09
C ALA A 86 -2.10 -19.09 -20.30
N ALA A 87 -3.30 -18.55 -20.03
CA ALA A 87 -3.56 -17.11 -20.09
C ALA A 87 -2.71 -16.31 -19.09
N ALA A 88 -2.39 -16.89 -17.93
CA ALA A 88 -1.53 -16.26 -16.93
C ALA A 88 -0.04 -16.29 -17.29
N ASN A 89 0.36 -17.11 -18.27
CA ASN A 89 1.74 -17.28 -18.75
C ASN A 89 1.87 -16.85 -20.23
N ASP A 90 0.99 -15.96 -20.72
CA ASP A 90 1.01 -15.45 -22.11
C ASP A 90 0.93 -16.53 -23.22
N VAL A 91 0.43 -17.72 -22.87
CA VAL A 91 0.18 -18.83 -23.80
C VAL A 91 -1.28 -18.80 -24.25
N LYS A 92 -1.50 -18.62 -25.55
CA LYS A 92 -2.85 -18.73 -26.14
C LYS A 92 -3.22 -20.19 -26.33
N CYS A 93 -4.51 -20.51 -26.22
CA CYS A 93 -4.99 -21.89 -26.36
C CYS A 93 -6.20 -21.98 -27.31
N ASP A 94 -6.17 -22.93 -28.24
CA ASP A 94 -7.36 -23.41 -28.94
C ASP A 94 -7.76 -24.78 -28.40
N VAL A 95 -8.99 -24.88 -27.89
CA VAL A 95 -9.51 -26.12 -27.29
C VAL A 95 -10.08 -27.01 -28.39
N ALA A 96 -9.63 -28.27 -28.46
CA ALA A 96 -10.20 -29.23 -29.39
C ALA A 96 -11.69 -29.46 -29.10
N SER A 97 -12.50 -29.72 -30.13
CA SER A 97 -13.96 -29.87 -30.01
C SER A 97 -14.40 -30.99 -29.06
N ASN A 98 -13.56 -32.00 -28.85
CA ASN A 98 -13.76 -33.11 -27.91
C ASN A 98 -13.16 -32.84 -26.51
N SER A 99 -12.50 -31.69 -26.30
CA SER A 99 -11.89 -31.26 -25.04
C SER A 99 -10.82 -32.20 -24.48
N THR A 100 -10.23 -33.08 -25.29
CA THR A 100 -9.19 -34.03 -24.83
C THR A 100 -7.78 -33.49 -24.92
N PHE A 101 -7.57 -32.51 -25.81
CA PHE A 101 -6.32 -31.78 -25.95
C PHE A 101 -6.60 -30.35 -26.36
N LEU A 102 -5.59 -29.50 -26.24
CA LEU A 102 -5.59 -28.12 -26.69
C LEU A 102 -4.32 -27.83 -27.47
N TYR A 103 -4.38 -26.86 -28.37
CA TYR A 103 -3.21 -26.30 -29.04
C TYR A 103 -2.77 -25.05 -28.27
N ALA A 104 -1.58 -25.11 -27.68
CA ALA A 104 -0.94 -24.01 -26.96
C ALA A 104 0.00 -23.25 -27.91
N TYR A 105 -0.08 -21.93 -27.94
CA TYR A 105 0.73 -21.04 -28.76
C TYR A 105 1.46 -20.03 -27.87
N GLY A 106 2.79 -19.98 -27.96
CA GLY A 106 3.62 -19.13 -27.08
C GLY A 106 5.11 -19.48 -27.22
N PHE A 107 5.97 -18.83 -26.44
CA PHE A 107 7.37 -19.26 -26.40
C PHE A 107 7.49 -20.65 -25.77
N PRO A 108 8.44 -21.50 -26.22
CA PRO A 108 8.64 -22.84 -25.69
C PRO A 108 8.66 -22.90 -24.16
N GLU A 109 9.37 -21.97 -23.52
CA GLU A 109 9.52 -21.90 -22.06
C GLU A 109 8.21 -21.55 -21.34
N ASP A 110 7.39 -20.66 -21.90
CA ASP A 110 6.09 -20.29 -21.34
C ASP A 110 5.08 -21.44 -21.45
N ILE A 111 5.13 -22.19 -22.56
CA ILE A 111 4.32 -23.39 -22.75
C ILE A 111 4.74 -24.49 -21.76
N ASP A 112 6.05 -24.66 -21.54
CA ASP A 112 6.59 -25.63 -20.60
C ASP A 112 6.27 -25.27 -19.14
N ALA A 113 6.40 -24.00 -18.76
CA ALA A 113 6.00 -23.49 -17.46
C ALA A 113 4.49 -23.67 -17.23
N THR A 114 3.67 -23.33 -18.22
CA THR A 114 2.20 -23.55 -18.20
C THR A 114 1.88 -25.02 -17.95
N HIS A 115 2.54 -25.92 -18.67
CA HIS A 115 2.28 -27.35 -18.59
C HIS A 115 2.73 -27.94 -17.24
N ALA A 116 3.89 -27.51 -16.73
CA ALA A 116 4.41 -27.93 -15.42
C ALA A 116 3.52 -27.45 -14.27
N LEU A 117 3.07 -26.19 -14.30
CA LEU A 117 2.14 -25.63 -13.32
C LEU A 117 0.79 -26.35 -13.36
N TYR A 118 0.26 -26.61 -14.56
CA TYR A 118 -0.95 -27.41 -14.73
C TYR A 118 -0.81 -28.80 -14.13
N ALA A 119 0.26 -29.53 -14.44
CA ALA A 119 0.49 -30.88 -13.90
C ALA A 119 0.57 -30.87 -12.36
N SER A 120 1.28 -29.90 -11.79
CA SER A 120 1.38 -29.73 -10.33
C SER A 120 0.02 -29.47 -9.68
N LEU A 121 -0.76 -28.52 -10.23
CA LEU A 121 -2.07 -28.15 -9.70
C LEU A 121 -3.10 -29.29 -9.84
N VAL A 122 -3.01 -30.08 -10.91
CA VAL A 122 -3.83 -31.30 -11.06
C VAL A 122 -3.51 -32.32 -9.99
N VAL A 123 -2.24 -32.59 -9.72
CA VAL A 123 -1.82 -33.53 -8.67
C VAL A 123 -2.29 -33.05 -7.29
N GLN A 124 -2.16 -31.75 -7.01
CA GLN A 124 -2.65 -31.15 -5.76
C GLN A 124 -4.17 -31.26 -5.65
N MET A 125 -4.90 -31.01 -6.74
CA MET A 125 -6.36 -31.12 -6.77
C MET A 125 -6.84 -32.55 -6.53
N VAL A 126 -6.17 -33.55 -7.13
CA VAL A 126 -6.46 -34.97 -6.91
C VAL A 126 -6.16 -35.35 -5.46
N ARG A 127 -4.98 -35.00 -4.93
CA ARG A 127 -4.61 -35.28 -3.53
C ARG A 127 -5.55 -34.63 -2.52
N ALA A 128 -5.97 -33.40 -2.76
CA ALA A 128 -6.94 -32.71 -1.92
C ALA A 128 -8.33 -33.37 -1.99
N SER A 129 -8.72 -33.86 -3.19
CA SER A 129 -9.97 -34.61 -3.36
C SER A 129 -9.90 -35.98 -2.66
N ASP A 130 -8.78 -36.69 -2.74
CA ASP A 130 -8.59 -37.99 -2.09
C ASP A 130 -8.55 -37.85 -0.57
N ALA A 131 -7.84 -36.83 -0.05
CA ALA A 131 -7.84 -36.51 1.38
C ALA A 131 -9.25 -36.16 1.90
N TYR A 132 -10.03 -35.42 1.10
CA TYR A 132 -11.42 -35.11 1.41
C TYR A 132 -12.31 -36.36 1.39
N LEU A 133 -12.14 -37.27 0.42
CA LEU A 133 -12.89 -38.54 0.37
C LEU A 133 -12.52 -39.47 1.53
N ALA A 134 -11.24 -39.56 1.86
CA ALA A 134 -10.71 -40.37 2.96
C ALA A 134 -11.18 -39.90 4.35
N SER A 135 -11.59 -38.63 4.48
CA SER A 135 -12.11 -38.07 5.74
C SER A 135 -13.47 -38.63 6.17
N GLY A 136 -14.18 -39.37 5.30
CA GLY A 136 -15.51 -39.90 5.58
C GLY A 136 -16.64 -38.85 5.65
N ALA A 137 -16.34 -37.56 5.46
CA ALA A 137 -17.31 -36.47 5.52
C ALA A 137 -18.22 -36.35 4.28
N HIS A 138 -18.11 -37.27 3.30
CA HIS A 138 -18.87 -37.21 2.06
C HIS A 138 -20.24 -37.91 2.23
N ARG A 139 -21.35 -37.16 2.07
CA ARG A 139 -22.70 -37.74 1.92
C ARG A 139 -23.03 -37.92 0.43
N PRO A 140 -23.75 -39.00 0.05
CA PRO A 140 -24.11 -39.24 -1.33
C PRO A 140 -25.37 -38.45 -1.68
N THR A 141 -25.24 -37.25 -2.26
CA THR A 141 -26.29 -36.66 -3.10
C THR A 141 -25.72 -35.51 -3.95
N PRO A 142 -26.30 -35.26 -5.14
CA PRO A 142 -25.64 -34.60 -6.25
C PRO A 142 -25.88 -33.10 -6.21
N THR A 143 -24.82 -32.28 -6.09
CA THR A 143 -24.76 -30.98 -6.78
C THR A 143 -23.37 -30.37 -6.68
N ILE A 144 -22.77 -30.15 -7.84
CA ILE A 144 -21.52 -29.43 -8.10
C ILE A 144 -21.54 -27.96 -7.61
N THR A 145 -22.72 -27.46 -7.19
CA THR A 145 -22.97 -26.08 -6.75
C THR A 145 -22.33 -25.71 -5.41
N ALA A 146 -22.09 -26.67 -4.50
CA ALA A 146 -21.43 -26.38 -3.22
C ALA A 146 -19.92 -26.09 -3.35
N ARG A 147 -19.25 -26.63 -4.39
CA ARG A 147 -17.82 -26.38 -4.67
C ARG A 147 -17.55 -24.99 -5.25
N LEU A 148 -18.47 -24.48 -6.08
CA LEU A 148 -18.39 -23.10 -6.59
C LEU A 148 -18.65 -22.05 -5.51
N ASN A 149 -19.55 -22.32 -4.56
CA ASN A 149 -19.84 -21.39 -3.46
C ASN A 149 -18.70 -21.25 -2.45
N PHE A 150 -17.86 -22.28 -2.25
CA PHE A 150 -16.69 -22.15 -1.36
C PHE A 150 -15.58 -21.29 -1.99
N GLN A 151 -15.39 -21.39 -3.32
CA GLN A 151 -14.39 -20.61 -4.07
C GLN A 151 -14.84 -19.15 -4.28
N LEU A 152 -16.12 -18.93 -4.59
CA LEU A 152 -16.73 -17.58 -4.62
C LEU A 152 -16.73 -16.93 -3.23
N ALA A 153 -16.96 -17.70 -2.16
CA ALA A 153 -16.83 -17.19 -0.81
C ALA A 153 -15.36 -16.91 -0.44
N PHE A 154 -14.37 -17.67 -0.93
CA PHE A 154 -12.96 -17.41 -0.59
C PHE A 154 -12.47 -16.06 -1.15
N GLY A 155 -12.85 -15.72 -2.39
CA GLY A 155 -12.65 -14.40 -3.00
C GLY A 155 -13.47 -13.29 -2.33
N ALA A 156 -14.74 -13.56 -1.97
CA ALA A 156 -15.58 -12.62 -1.24
C ALA A 156 -15.06 -12.29 0.17
N ARG A 157 -14.32 -13.21 0.79
CA ARG A 157 -13.93 -13.09 2.19
C ARG A 157 -12.64 -12.26 2.39
N VAL A 158 -11.68 -12.23 1.45
CA VAL A 158 -10.47 -11.36 1.51
C VAL A 158 -10.81 -9.96 0.97
N GLY A 159 -11.84 -9.91 0.14
CA GLY A 159 -12.02 -8.88 -0.85
C GLY A 159 -12.57 -7.55 -0.37
N GLN A 160 -13.05 -7.32 0.86
CA GLN A 160 -13.82 -6.09 1.08
C GLN A 160 -12.99 -4.79 1.08
N ARG A 161 -11.94 -4.68 1.92
CA ARG A 161 -11.01 -3.52 1.85
C ARG A 161 -10.22 -3.48 0.53
N LEU A 162 -9.87 -4.65 0.00
CA LEU A 162 -9.16 -4.77 -1.28
C LEU A 162 -10.03 -4.33 -2.45
N ALA A 163 -11.30 -4.71 -2.47
CA ALA A 163 -12.27 -4.31 -3.47
C ALA A 163 -12.63 -2.83 -3.34
N GLU A 164 -12.55 -2.23 -2.16
CA GLU A 164 -12.70 -0.79 -2.00
C GLU A 164 -11.51 -0.02 -2.54
N ALA A 165 -10.29 -0.45 -2.24
CA ALA A 165 -9.08 0.12 -2.85
C ALA A 165 -9.11 -0.04 -4.38
N ARG A 166 -9.56 -1.20 -4.87
CA ARG A 166 -9.78 -1.45 -6.30
C ARG A 166 -10.87 -0.56 -6.88
N ALA A 167 -12.03 -0.45 -6.23
CA ALA A 167 -13.15 0.39 -6.68
C ALA A 167 -12.76 1.88 -6.72
N ALA A 168 -11.98 2.35 -5.75
CA ALA A 168 -11.39 3.69 -5.79
C ALA A 168 -10.44 3.85 -6.99
N GLY A 169 -9.59 2.84 -7.25
CA GLY A 169 -8.77 2.78 -8.45
C GLY A 169 -9.58 2.76 -9.75
N GLU A 170 -10.71 2.05 -9.79
CA GLU A 170 -11.60 1.98 -10.94
C GLU A 170 -12.26 3.34 -11.23
N VAL A 171 -12.69 4.06 -10.19
CA VAL A 171 -13.18 5.44 -10.31
C VAL A 171 -12.11 6.33 -10.94
N ILE A 172 -10.89 6.31 -10.39
CA ILE A 172 -9.76 7.10 -10.89
C ILE A 172 -9.44 6.74 -12.35
N GLY A 173 -9.30 5.44 -12.65
CA GLY A 173 -8.97 4.96 -13.99
C GLY A 173 -10.04 5.31 -15.02
N ARG A 174 -11.32 5.20 -14.65
CA ARG A 174 -12.45 5.52 -15.54
C ARG A 174 -12.53 7.01 -15.84
N GLU A 175 -12.38 7.87 -14.83
CA GLU A 175 -12.36 9.32 -15.03
C GLU A 175 -11.11 9.81 -15.77
N ALA A 176 -9.95 9.21 -15.49
CA ALA A 176 -8.73 9.49 -16.24
C ALA A 176 -8.94 9.15 -17.71
N ARG A 177 -9.53 7.97 -17.99
CA ARG A 177 -9.83 7.52 -19.35
C ARG A 177 -10.84 8.42 -20.05
N SER A 178 -11.91 8.85 -19.36
CA SER A 178 -12.92 9.73 -19.94
C SER A 178 -12.35 11.09 -20.35
N ARG A 179 -11.27 11.54 -19.71
CA ARG A 179 -10.55 12.78 -20.00
C ARG A 179 -9.36 12.60 -20.97
N GLY A 180 -9.14 11.40 -21.47
CA GLY A 180 -8.07 11.10 -22.43
C GLY A 180 -6.69 10.87 -21.81
N PHE A 181 -6.58 10.74 -20.48
CA PHE A 181 -5.32 10.39 -19.84
C PHE A 181 -4.96 8.92 -20.08
N ASN A 182 -3.68 8.67 -20.38
CA ASN A 182 -3.14 7.33 -20.62
C ASN A 182 -2.32 6.81 -19.44
N VAL A 183 -1.80 7.72 -18.61
CA VAL A 183 -0.97 7.41 -17.45
C VAL A 183 -1.50 8.23 -16.28
N GLN A 184 -1.78 7.55 -15.17
CA GLN A 184 -2.07 8.15 -13.89
C GLN A 184 -0.86 7.97 -12.97
N LEU A 185 -0.35 9.07 -12.44
CA LEU A 185 0.75 9.06 -11.47
C LEU A 185 0.24 8.77 -10.06
N ALA A 186 -0.54 7.70 -9.92
CA ALA A 186 -1.18 7.24 -8.69
C ALA A 186 -0.59 5.88 -8.29
N GLY A 187 -0.40 5.69 -6.99
CA GLY A 187 0.41 4.60 -6.43
C GLY A 187 1.51 5.10 -5.50
N ALA A 188 1.31 6.27 -4.89
CA ALA A 188 2.21 6.80 -3.86
C ALA A 188 2.21 5.87 -2.64
N MET A 189 3.38 5.32 -2.30
CA MET A 189 3.49 4.18 -1.39
C MET A 189 4.83 4.12 -0.64
N ASN A 190 5.51 5.25 -0.47
CA ASN A 190 6.60 5.33 0.50
C ASN A 190 6.06 5.03 1.91
N LEU A 191 6.90 4.45 2.77
CA LEU A 191 6.47 4.21 4.15
C LEU A 191 6.37 5.55 4.89
N ALA A 192 5.35 5.68 5.75
CA ALA A 192 5.21 6.79 6.68
C ALA A 192 6.27 6.71 7.80
N ARG A 193 7.53 6.93 7.43
CA ARG A 193 8.72 6.68 8.26
C ARG A 193 8.98 7.81 9.27
N ASP A 194 8.65 9.04 8.93
CA ASP A 194 8.68 10.18 9.85
C ASP A 194 7.25 10.74 9.95
N PRO A 195 6.67 10.88 11.15
CA PRO A 195 5.30 11.36 11.33
C PRO A 195 5.12 12.84 10.97
N ARG A 196 6.21 13.55 10.68
CA ARG A 196 6.18 14.94 10.18
C ARG A 196 6.14 15.05 8.67
N ASN A 197 6.38 13.97 7.94
CA ASN A 197 6.50 14.02 6.49
C ASN A 197 5.25 14.66 5.86
N GLY A 198 5.47 15.72 5.07
CA GLY A 198 4.41 16.49 4.43
C GLY A 198 3.47 15.68 3.55
N ARG A 199 3.93 14.54 3.02
CA ARG A 199 3.20 13.69 2.07
C ARG A 199 2.65 12.40 2.66
N ASN A 200 2.73 12.19 3.97
CA ASN A 200 2.11 11.00 4.57
C ASN A 200 0.60 10.91 4.30
N PHE A 201 -0.09 12.04 4.10
CA PHE A 201 -1.51 12.07 3.74
C PHE A 201 -1.84 11.37 2.41
N GLU A 202 -0.87 11.29 1.50
CA GLU A 202 -1.00 10.59 0.20
C GLU A 202 -0.27 9.24 0.19
N TYR A 203 0.35 8.86 1.31
CA TYR A 203 0.92 7.53 1.53
C TYR A 203 -0.04 6.67 2.36
N LEU A 204 0.24 5.36 2.40
CA LEU A 204 -0.74 4.39 2.89
C LEU A 204 -0.51 4.00 4.35
N SER A 205 0.72 3.72 4.73
CA SER A 205 1.04 3.18 6.06
C SER A 205 2.55 3.24 6.36
N GLU A 206 2.89 3.08 7.65
CA GLU A 206 4.24 2.77 8.11
C GLU A 206 4.63 1.28 7.92
N ASP A 207 3.65 0.40 7.63
CA ASP A 207 3.89 -1.04 7.44
C ASP A 207 3.97 -1.41 5.94
N PRO A 208 5.02 -2.15 5.52
CA PRO A 208 5.19 -2.53 4.11
C PRO A 208 4.11 -3.45 3.56
N LEU A 209 3.56 -4.37 4.36
CA LEU A 209 2.52 -5.29 3.89
C LEU A 209 1.21 -4.55 3.66
N LEU A 210 0.80 -3.69 4.59
CA LEU A 210 -0.40 -2.87 4.44
C LEU A 210 -0.26 -1.90 3.26
N THR A 211 0.86 -1.17 3.18
CA THR A 211 1.15 -0.24 2.09
C THR A 211 1.10 -0.93 0.73
N ALA A 212 1.83 -2.04 0.56
CA ALA A 212 1.88 -2.75 -0.71
C ALA A 212 0.53 -3.32 -1.13
N THR A 213 -0.19 -3.90 -0.17
CA THR A 213 -1.48 -4.54 -0.43
C THR A 213 -2.52 -3.53 -0.89
N MET A 214 -2.60 -2.36 -0.25
CA MET A 214 -3.54 -1.31 -0.63
C MET A 214 -3.14 -0.63 -1.94
N ALA A 215 -1.85 -0.35 -2.14
CA ALA A 215 -1.34 0.23 -3.39
C ALA A 215 -1.61 -0.69 -4.60
N ALA A 216 -1.38 -1.99 -4.45
CA ALA A 216 -1.59 -2.98 -5.51
C ALA A 216 -3.03 -3.00 -6.03
N GLU A 217 -4.01 -2.94 -5.14
CA GLU A 217 -5.42 -2.94 -5.55
C GLU A 217 -5.84 -1.63 -6.23
N SER A 218 -5.33 -0.48 -5.75
CA SER A 218 -5.53 0.80 -6.44
C SER A 218 -4.95 0.78 -7.85
N VAL A 219 -3.72 0.27 -8.00
CA VAL A 219 -3.07 0.06 -9.30
C VAL A 219 -3.90 -0.85 -10.20
N ASN A 220 -4.37 -1.99 -9.69
CA ASN A 220 -5.20 -2.91 -10.46
C ASN A 220 -6.49 -2.23 -10.95
N GLY A 221 -7.20 -1.51 -10.08
CA GLY A 221 -8.42 -0.79 -10.44
C GLY A 221 -8.21 0.25 -11.54
N ILE A 222 -7.10 0.99 -11.49
CA ILE A 222 -6.75 1.97 -12.53
C ILE A 222 -6.46 1.26 -13.86
N GLN A 223 -5.64 0.20 -13.83
CA GLN A 223 -5.18 -0.50 -15.03
C GLN A 223 -6.28 -1.27 -15.75
N ASP A 224 -7.26 -1.81 -15.01
CA ASP A 224 -8.44 -2.48 -15.59
C ASP A 224 -9.26 -1.55 -16.50
N ASN A 225 -9.15 -0.22 -16.30
CA ASN A 225 -9.83 0.79 -17.09
C ASN A 225 -9.00 1.27 -18.30
N GLY A 226 -7.89 0.60 -18.61
CA GLY A 226 -7.05 0.94 -19.76
C GLY A 226 -6.24 2.21 -19.54
N VAL A 227 -5.79 2.47 -18.31
CA VAL A 227 -4.91 3.57 -17.91
C VAL A 227 -3.71 3.00 -17.16
N ILE A 228 -2.49 3.39 -17.50
CA ILE A 228 -1.30 2.93 -16.78
C ILE A 228 -1.27 3.58 -15.40
N SER A 229 -1.03 2.79 -14.35
CA SER A 229 -0.76 3.30 -13.00
C SER A 229 0.75 3.30 -12.69
N THR A 230 1.17 4.09 -11.70
CA THR A 230 2.57 4.34 -11.40
C THR A 230 2.86 4.22 -9.91
N VAL A 231 3.55 3.15 -9.50
CA VAL A 231 4.02 3.07 -8.10
C VAL A 231 5.16 4.08 -7.87
N LYS A 232 5.07 4.86 -6.79
CA LYS A 232 5.98 5.98 -6.52
C LYS A 232 6.16 6.24 -5.02
N HIS A 233 7.24 6.86 -4.56
CA HIS A 233 8.44 7.26 -5.31
C HIS A 233 9.57 6.30 -4.90
N TYR A 234 10.16 5.61 -5.87
CA TYR A 234 11.11 4.54 -5.66
C TYR A 234 12.54 5.09 -5.47
N SER A 235 13.13 5.08 -4.27
CA SER A 235 12.58 4.71 -2.95
C SER A 235 13.01 5.71 -1.86
N LEU A 236 12.51 5.54 -0.62
CA LEU A 236 12.88 6.32 0.57
C LEU A 236 12.60 7.83 0.53
N ASN A 237 11.63 8.26 -0.29
CA ASN A 237 11.15 9.64 -0.30
C ASN A 237 10.22 9.90 0.91
N CYS A 238 10.81 9.92 2.10
CA CYS A 238 10.09 9.98 3.39
C CYS A 238 10.19 11.35 4.07
N ASN A 239 10.75 12.35 3.39
CA ASN A 239 10.93 13.71 3.88
C ASN A 239 10.84 14.67 2.70
N GLU A 240 10.08 15.75 2.86
CA GLU A 240 10.00 16.81 1.85
C GLU A 240 11.14 17.82 2.00
N THR A 241 11.60 18.03 3.23
CA THR A 241 12.69 18.97 3.54
C THR A 241 13.95 18.61 2.76
N ASN A 242 14.37 19.51 1.87
CA ASN A 242 15.54 19.33 1.00
C ASN A 242 15.52 18.01 0.19
N ARG A 243 14.35 17.46 -0.16
CA ARG A 243 14.21 16.17 -0.87
C ARG A 243 15.08 16.00 -2.13
N HIS A 244 15.35 17.09 -2.86
CA HIS A 244 16.24 17.10 -4.04
C HIS A 244 17.75 17.02 -3.72
N PHE A 245 18.13 17.23 -2.46
CA PHE A 245 19.52 17.29 -1.99
C PHE A 245 19.78 16.30 -0.84
N LEU A 246 18.74 15.59 -0.41
CA LEU A 246 18.77 14.63 0.67
C LEU A 246 19.46 13.33 0.22
N ASP A 247 20.28 12.76 1.10
CA ASP A 247 20.85 11.42 0.96
C ASP A 247 20.36 10.51 2.10
N ALA A 248 19.52 9.54 1.75
CA ALA A 248 19.00 8.54 2.66
C ALA A 248 20.00 7.37 2.73
N VAL A 249 20.66 7.24 3.88
CA VAL A 249 21.64 6.18 4.15
C VAL A 249 20.98 5.08 4.96
N ILE A 250 20.88 3.89 4.39
CA ILE A 250 20.23 2.73 5.00
C ILE A 250 21.02 1.44 4.72
N ASP A 251 21.06 0.54 5.71
CA ASP A 251 21.58 -0.82 5.53
C ASP A 251 20.81 -1.57 4.42
N PRO A 252 21.48 -2.26 3.48
CA PRO A 252 20.81 -2.96 2.39
C PRO A 252 19.81 -4.04 2.81
N ALA A 253 20.04 -4.76 3.92
CA ALA A 253 19.10 -5.76 4.41
C ALA A 253 17.86 -5.07 5.01
N ALA A 254 18.08 -4.02 5.80
CA ALA A 254 17.00 -3.20 6.34
C ALA A 254 16.13 -2.58 5.23
N HIS A 255 16.75 -2.08 4.15
CA HIS A 255 16.03 -1.53 3.00
C HIS A 255 15.19 -2.59 2.29
N ARG A 256 15.71 -3.82 2.16
CA ARG A 256 14.99 -4.98 1.61
C ARG A 256 13.81 -5.44 2.45
N GLU A 257 13.84 -5.22 3.76
CA GLU A 257 12.77 -5.64 4.69
C GLU A 257 11.74 -4.53 5.01
N SER A 258 11.94 -3.32 4.46
CA SER A 258 11.08 -2.16 4.66
C SER A 258 10.57 -1.59 3.34
N ASP A 259 11.14 -0.49 2.84
CA ASP A 259 10.62 0.23 1.69
C ASP A 259 10.66 -0.60 0.41
N LEU A 260 11.77 -1.32 0.14
CA LEU A 260 11.83 -2.18 -1.05
C LEU A 260 10.86 -3.35 -0.96
N LEU A 261 10.62 -3.90 0.24
CA LEU A 261 9.62 -4.95 0.43
C LEU A 261 8.23 -4.48 0.01
N ALA A 262 7.88 -3.23 0.35
CA ALA A 262 6.60 -2.67 -0.05
C ALA A 262 6.47 -2.62 -1.58
N PHE A 263 7.47 -2.04 -2.27
CA PHE A 263 7.46 -1.95 -3.74
C PHE A 263 7.46 -3.32 -4.41
N GLU A 264 8.25 -4.28 -3.91
CA GLU A 264 8.32 -5.64 -4.44
C GLU A 264 6.95 -6.32 -4.37
N ILE A 265 6.31 -6.34 -3.19
CA ILE A 265 4.99 -6.94 -3.00
C ILE A 265 3.95 -6.27 -3.91
N ALA A 266 3.99 -4.94 -4.04
CA ALA A 266 3.04 -4.22 -4.89
C ALA A 266 3.24 -4.56 -6.38
N ILE A 267 4.49 -4.67 -6.83
CA ILE A 267 4.85 -5.04 -8.21
C ILE A 267 4.43 -6.47 -8.52
N GLU A 268 4.70 -7.42 -7.62
CA GLU A 268 4.31 -8.83 -7.77
C GLU A 268 2.78 -8.97 -7.90
N ARG A 269 2.03 -8.21 -7.09
CA ARG A 269 0.56 -8.29 -7.02
C ARG A 269 -0.18 -7.55 -8.13
N SER A 270 0.37 -6.44 -8.61
CA SER A 270 -0.37 -5.54 -9.52
C SER A 270 0.30 -5.24 -10.84
N ARG A 271 1.59 -5.60 -10.99
CA ARG A 271 2.39 -5.42 -12.21
C ARG A 271 2.19 -4.02 -12.81
N PRO A 272 2.50 -2.94 -12.06
CA PRO A 272 2.24 -1.57 -12.49
C PRO A 272 2.95 -1.30 -13.82
N GLY A 273 2.30 -0.56 -14.71
CA GLY A 273 2.85 -0.24 -16.02
C GLY A 273 4.09 0.67 -15.92
N ALA A 274 4.18 1.47 -14.86
CA ALA A 274 5.34 2.32 -14.58
C ALA A 274 5.76 2.32 -13.09
N VAL A 275 7.03 2.64 -12.86
CA VAL A 275 7.61 3.01 -11.57
C VAL A 275 8.19 4.42 -11.70
N MET A 276 7.91 5.29 -10.74
CA MET A 276 8.53 6.62 -10.67
C MET A 276 9.61 6.63 -9.60
N THR A 277 10.80 7.11 -9.94
CA THR A 277 11.92 7.25 -9.00
C THR A 277 11.71 8.40 -8.03
N ALA A 278 12.35 8.34 -6.86
CA ALA A 278 12.36 9.41 -5.89
C ALA A 278 13.29 10.57 -6.28
N TYR A 279 13.12 11.72 -5.62
CA TYR A 279 14.02 12.87 -5.74
C TYR A 279 15.37 12.65 -5.09
N ASN A 280 15.37 12.05 -3.90
CA ASN A 280 16.54 11.96 -3.05
C ASN A 280 17.59 10.99 -3.58
N LYS A 281 18.78 11.10 -3.00
CA LYS A 281 19.80 10.06 -3.08
C LYS A 281 19.47 8.93 -2.11
N VAL A 282 19.89 7.73 -2.48
CA VAL A 282 19.89 6.55 -1.62
C VAL A 282 21.30 5.99 -1.63
N ASN A 283 21.93 5.93 -0.47
CA ASN A 283 23.31 5.48 -0.28
C ASN A 283 24.29 6.16 -1.27
N GLY A 284 24.20 7.50 -1.39
CA GLY A 284 25.13 8.32 -2.16
C GLY A 284 24.75 8.59 -3.63
N HIS A 285 23.77 7.88 -4.19
CA HIS A 285 23.34 8.04 -5.58
C HIS A 285 21.90 8.50 -5.70
N TYR A 286 21.62 9.50 -6.54
CA TYR A 286 20.26 9.91 -6.89
C TYR A 286 19.44 8.71 -7.36
N ALA A 287 18.19 8.56 -6.91
CA ALA A 287 17.40 7.37 -7.23
C ALA A 287 17.27 7.14 -8.75
N ALA A 288 17.10 8.21 -9.54
CA ALA A 288 17.08 8.17 -11.00
C ALA A 288 18.42 7.74 -11.66
N ALA A 289 19.53 7.87 -10.95
CA ALA A 289 20.87 7.50 -11.38
C ALA A 289 21.45 6.29 -10.62
N ASN A 290 20.63 5.60 -9.82
CA ASN A 290 21.09 4.52 -8.95
C ASN A 290 21.03 3.17 -9.66
N HIS A 291 22.17 2.74 -10.23
CA HIS A 291 22.28 1.48 -10.97
C HIS A 291 21.84 0.25 -10.17
N VAL A 292 22.19 0.20 -8.88
CA VAL A 292 21.84 -0.91 -8.00
C VAL A 292 20.33 -1.00 -7.84
N LEU A 293 19.66 0.13 -7.56
CA LEU A 293 18.20 0.13 -7.39
C LEU A 293 17.47 -0.19 -8.70
N LEU A 294 17.84 0.45 -9.80
CA LEU A 294 17.06 0.37 -11.03
C LEU A 294 17.38 -0.88 -11.87
N ASN A 295 18.66 -1.18 -12.09
CA ASN A 295 19.05 -2.29 -12.96
C ASN A 295 19.20 -3.58 -12.18
N GLU A 296 19.94 -3.59 -11.06
CA GLU A 296 20.21 -4.85 -10.33
C GLU A 296 18.99 -5.34 -9.56
N VAL A 297 18.32 -4.47 -8.80
CA VAL A 297 17.17 -4.84 -7.98
C VAL A 297 15.88 -4.87 -8.80
N LEU A 298 15.41 -3.71 -9.29
CA LEU A 298 14.09 -3.59 -9.91
C LEU A 298 13.98 -4.39 -11.22
N LYS A 299 14.89 -4.15 -12.17
CA LYS A 299 14.83 -4.81 -13.50
C LYS A 299 15.44 -6.21 -13.50
N GLY A 300 16.50 -6.43 -12.72
CA GLY A 300 17.22 -7.68 -12.61
C GLY A 300 16.52 -8.65 -11.66
N ALA A 301 16.73 -8.48 -10.35
CA ALA A 301 16.27 -9.41 -9.32
C ALA A 301 14.75 -9.59 -9.30
N TRP A 302 13.97 -8.51 -9.45
CA TRP A 302 12.50 -8.58 -9.47
C TRP A 302 11.93 -8.84 -10.86
N GLY A 303 12.76 -8.77 -11.91
CA GLY A 303 12.31 -8.97 -13.29
C GLY A 303 11.24 -7.98 -13.75
N TYR A 304 11.21 -6.75 -13.19
CA TYR A 304 10.17 -5.77 -13.51
C TYR A 304 10.14 -5.45 -15.01
N ARG A 305 8.96 -5.56 -15.61
CA ARG A 305 8.76 -5.45 -17.07
C ARG A 305 8.24 -4.10 -17.55
N GLY A 306 7.74 -3.25 -16.65
CA GLY A 306 7.32 -1.89 -17.00
C GLY A 306 8.52 -0.96 -17.21
N TRP A 307 8.24 0.33 -17.35
CA TRP A 307 9.28 1.35 -17.49
C TRP A 307 9.48 2.16 -16.21
N VAL A 308 10.66 2.74 -16.09
CA VAL A 308 11.04 3.61 -14.99
C VAL A 308 11.03 5.05 -15.47
N MET A 309 10.27 5.92 -14.80
CA MET A 309 10.26 7.36 -15.05
C MET A 309 10.87 8.15 -13.90
N SER A 310 11.32 9.38 -14.19
CA SER A 310 11.80 10.29 -13.15
C SER A 310 10.64 10.98 -12.45
N ASP A 311 10.88 11.48 -11.25
CA ASP A 311 10.09 12.60 -10.75
C ASP A 311 10.51 13.91 -11.45
N TRP A 312 9.78 15.00 -11.24
CA TRP A 312 9.96 16.30 -11.93
C TRP A 312 11.22 17.04 -11.46
N GLY A 313 12.27 17.08 -12.29
CA GLY A 313 13.57 17.64 -11.91
C GLY A 313 14.47 16.63 -11.19
N ALA A 314 14.10 15.35 -11.21
CA ALA A 314 14.91 14.27 -10.63
C ALA A 314 15.91 13.65 -11.61
N THR A 315 16.07 14.22 -12.81
CA THR A 315 17.03 13.74 -13.83
C THR A 315 18.22 14.68 -13.95
N PRO A 316 19.24 14.57 -13.09
CA PRO A 316 20.34 15.53 -13.06
C PRO A 316 21.23 15.49 -14.31
N THR A 317 21.34 14.33 -14.96
CA THR A 317 22.26 14.09 -16.08
C THR A 317 21.75 13.00 -17.02
N TRP A 318 22.28 12.94 -18.26
CA TRP A 318 21.88 11.91 -19.24
C TRP A 318 22.34 10.51 -18.82
N GLU A 319 23.33 10.42 -17.93
CA GLU A 319 23.86 9.19 -17.33
C GLU A 319 22.80 8.44 -16.49
N CYS A 320 21.66 9.06 -16.18
CA CYS A 320 20.51 8.34 -15.63
C CYS A 320 19.98 7.26 -16.60
N ALA A 321 20.09 7.46 -17.91
CA ALA A 321 19.64 6.49 -18.93
C ALA A 321 20.37 5.14 -18.81
N PRO A 322 21.72 5.06 -18.88
CA PRO A 322 22.45 3.81 -18.65
C PRO A 322 22.30 3.29 -17.21
N ALA A 323 22.03 4.14 -16.22
CA ALA A 323 21.75 3.71 -14.84
C ALA A 323 20.39 3.01 -14.66
N GLY A 324 19.51 3.04 -15.67
CA GLY A 324 18.26 2.28 -15.67
C GLY A 324 16.99 3.12 -15.79
N LEU A 325 17.09 4.45 -15.86
CA LEU A 325 15.94 5.34 -16.11
C LEU A 325 15.48 5.24 -17.57
N ASP A 326 14.18 5.02 -17.81
CA ASP A 326 13.62 4.87 -19.16
C ASP A 326 12.98 6.15 -19.71
N GLN A 327 12.55 7.06 -18.83
CA GLN A 327 11.89 8.30 -19.22
C GLN A 327 12.25 9.43 -18.24
N GLU A 328 12.72 10.55 -18.78
CA GLU A 328 12.72 11.84 -18.08
C GLU A 328 11.30 12.42 -18.14
N CYS A 329 10.71 12.70 -16.98
CA CYS A 329 9.43 13.37 -16.86
C CYS A 329 9.63 14.84 -16.50
N GLY A 330 8.73 15.69 -16.98
CA GLY A 330 8.73 17.10 -16.62
C GLY A 330 9.62 18.01 -17.45
N ALA A 331 10.26 17.52 -18.51
CA ALA A 331 11.21 18.25 -19.37
C ALA A 331 10.93 19.77 -19.58
N GLN A 332 9.69 20.17 -19.86
CA GLN A 332 9.38 21.61 -20.03
C GLN A 332 9.45 22.41 -18.72
N ILE A 333 8.91 21.84 -17.63
CA ILE A 333 8.99 22.43 -16.29
C ILE A 333 10.43 22.37 -15.79
N ASP A 334 11.15 21.31 -16.12
CA ASP A 334 12.54 21.12 -15.71
C ASP A 334 13.48 22.10 -16.40
N ALA A 335 13.27 22.36 -17.69
CA ALA A 335 13.97 23.41 -18.38
C ALA A 335 13.71 24.80 -17.76
N MET A 336 12.50 25.04 -17.24
CA MET A 336 12.13 26.31 -16.61
C MET A 336 12.69 26.46 -15.19
N LEU A 337 12.58 25.43 -14.36
CA LEU A 337 12.92 25.47 -12.93
C LEU A 337 14.37 25.06 -12.65
N TRP A 338 14.87 24.09 -13.41
CA TRP A 338 16.18 23.44 -13.19
C TRP A 338 17.18 23.73 -14.31
N GLN A 339 16.76 24.38 -15.40
CA GLN A 339 17.58 24.64 -16.58
C GLN A 339 18.23 23.37 -17.14
N SER A 340 17.52 22.24 -17.02
CA SER A 340 17.99 20.92 -17.42
C SER A 340 16.94 20.20 -18.25
N GLU A 341 17.40 19.53 -19.31
CA GLU A 341 16.63 18.56 -20.11
C GLU A 341 17.61 17.46 -20.52
N ALA A 342 17.88 16.54 -19.58
CA ALA A 342 18.98 15.58 -19.67
C ALA A 342 18.81 14.60 -20.84
N PHE A 343 17.58 14.15 -21.10
CA PHE A 343 17.24 13.25 -22.20
C PHE A 343 16.93 13.99 -23.51
N GLY A 344 17.10 15.32 -23.52
CA GLY A 344 17.05 16.17 -24.70
C GLY A 344 18.36 16.17 -25.48
N ALA A 345 18.98 17.36 -25.63
CA ALA A 345 20.22 17.51 -26.37
C ALA A 345 21.41 16.72 -25.78
N PRO A 346 21.61 16.61 -24.46
CA PRO A 346 22.74 15.88 -23.88
C PRO A 346 22.72 14.37 -24.22
N LEU A 347 21.59 13.68 -24.05
CA LEU A 347 21.47 12.27 -24.41
C LEU A 347 21.64 12.05 -25.92
N ARG A 348 21.10 12.95 -26.77
CA ARG A 348 21.32 12.88 -28.23
C ARG A 348 22.80 12.99 -28.60
N ALA A 349 23.55 13.89 -27.94
CA ALA A 349 24.98 14.01 -28.16
C ALA A 349 25.74 12.77 -27.66
N ALA A 350 25.40 12.25 -26.48
CA ALA A 350 26.00 11.03 -25.95
C ALA A 350 25.76 9.81 -26.86
N HIS A 351 24.58 9.72 -27.48
CA HIS A 351 24.27 8.70 -28.49
C HIS A 351 25.09 8.88 -29.77
N ALA A 352 25.12 10.10 -30.33
CA ALA A 352 25.87 10.40 -31.55
C ALA A 352 27.38 10.14 -31.41
N ASP A 353 27.94 10.39 -30.23
CA ASP A 353 29.37 10.17 -29.93
C ASP A 353 29.68 8.72 -29.48
N GLY A 354 28.69 7.81 -29.48
CA GLY A 354 28.87 6.39 -29.12
C GLY A 354 29.00 6.10 -27.62
N ARG A 355 28.68 7.07 -26.75
CA ARG A 355 28.70 6.93 -25.28
C ARG A 355 27.40 6.34 -24.72
N PHE A 356 26.35 6.24 -25.53
CA PHE A 356 25.08 5.63 -25.17
C PHE A 356 24.64 4.58 -26.21
N ALA A 357 24.36 3.36 -25.74
CA ALA A 357 24.16 2.19 -26.60
C ALA A 357 22.75 2.09 -27.18
N ASP A 358 22.65 1.64 -28.44
CA ASP A 358 21.38 1.40 -29.15
C ASP A 358 20.50 0.36 -28.46
N GLU A 359 21.11 -0.65 -27.84
CA GLU A 359 20.41 -1.70 -27.11
C GLU A 359 19.68 -1.12 -25.90
N ARG A 360 20.31 -0.17 -25.19
CA ARG A 360 19.71 0.48 -24.03
C ARG A 360 18.56 1.37 -24.46
N LEU A 361 18.73 2.18 -25.51
CA LEU A 361 17.64 2.99 -26.07
C LEU A 361 16.45 2.11 -26.49
N SER A 362 16.74 0.99 -27.17
CA SER A 362 15.71 0.03 -27.60
C SER A 362 14.97 -0.60 -26.41
N ASP A 363 15.67 -0.92 -25.32
CA ASP A 363 15.06 -1.41 -24.09
C ASP A 363 14.13 -0.37 -23.44
N MET A 364 14.57 0.89 -23.35
CA MET A 364 13.74 2.00 -22.81
C MET A 364 12.42 2.10 -23.56
N VAL A 365 12.48 2.18 -24.89
CA VAL A 365 11.30 2.29 -25.75
C VAL A 365 10.42 1.03 -25.66
N ARG A 366 11.04 -0.16 -25.66
CA ARG A 366 10.31 -1.44 -25.55
C ARG A 366 9.51 -1.51 -24.25
N ARG A 367 10.05 -1.08 -23.11
CA ARG A 367 9.35 -1.08 -21.82
C ARG A 367 8.12 -0.17 -21.82
N ILE A 368 8.26 1.03 -22.38
CA ILE A 368 7.14 1.97 -22.54
C ILE A 368 6.04 1.36 -23.41
N LEU A 369 6.41 0.88 -24.61
CA LEU A 369 5.45 0.26 -25.54
C LEU A 369 4.80 -0.98 -24.93
N ARG A 370 5.57 -1.85 -24.27
CA ARG A 370 5.04 -3.03 -23.58
C ARG A 370 3.93 -2.65 -22.61
N SER A 371 4.14 -1.62 -21.79
CA SER A 371 3.13 -1.21 -20.80
C SER A 371 1.88 -0.63 -21.47
N ILE A 372 2.03 0.11 -22.58
CA ILE A 372 0.92 0.59 -23.41
C ILE A 372 0.08 -0.59 -23.93
N TYR A 373 0.72 -1.62 -24.49
CA TYR A 373 0.05 -2.81 -25.01
C TYR A 373 -0.57 -3.68 -23.91
N ALA A 374 0.14 -3.85 -22.79
CA ALA A 374 -0.32 -4.67 -21.66
C ALA A 374 -1.64 -4.15 -21.06
N VAL A 375 -1.78 -2.83 -20.96
CA VAL A 375 -3.00 -2.17 -20.47
C VAL A 375 -4.03 -1.95 -21.60
N GLY A 376 -3.64 -2.22 -22.86
CA GLY A 376 -4.50 -2.16 -24.02
C GLY A 376 -4.91 -0.73 -24.41
N ILE A 377 -3.98 0.22 -24.25
CA ILE A 377 -4.12 1.62 -24.67
C ILE A 377 -4.08 1.76 -26.18
N ASP A 378 -3.32 0.89 -26.86
CA ASP A 378 -3.19 0.80 -28.32
C ASP A 378 -4.51 0.47 -29.05
N LYS A 379 -5.47 -0.12 -28.33
CA LYS A 379 -6.76 -0.51 -28.88
C LYS A 379 -7.68 0.70 -28.93
N SER A 380 -8.28 0.94 -30.11
CA SER A 380 -9.38 1.90 -30.23
C SER A 380 -10.54 1.49 -29.33
N ARG A 381 -10.95 2.40 -28.45
CA ARG A 381 -12.11 2.25 -27.56
C ARG A 381 -12.97 3.49 -27.72
N GLY A 382 -14.30 3.32 -27.67
CA GLY A 382 -15.22 4.45 -27.69
C GLY A 382 -15.04 5.37 -26.48
N ALA A 383 -15.64 6.55 -26.54
CA ALA A 383 -15.70 7.47 -25.39
C ALA A 383 -16.27 6.74 -24.17
N VAL A 384 -15.63 6.95 -23.02
CA VAL A 384 -16.06 6.35 -21.75
C VAL A 384 -16.79 7.44 -20.96
N GLU A 385 -18.10 7.28 -20.83
CA GLU A 385 -18.89 8.07 -19.88
C GLU A 385 -18.77 7.48 -18.48
N PHE A 386 -18.98 8.32 -17.47
CA PHE A 386 -19.03 7.89 -16.07
C PHE A 386 -20.16 8.54 -15.30
N ASP A 387 -20.65 7.84 -14.28
CA ASP A 387 -21.67 8.34 -13.37
C ASP A 387 -20.99 8.99 -12.16
N SER A 388 -21.02 10.33 -12.13
CA SER A 388 -20.42 11.12 -11.06
C SER A 388 -21.07 10.84 -9.69
N ALA A 389 -22.37 10.52 -9.65
CA ALA A 389 -23.05 10.20 -8.39
C ALA A 389 -22.61 8.83 -7.86
N ALA A 390 -22.49 7.84 -8.74
CA ALA A 390 -21.98 6.52 -8.37
C ALA A 390 -20.52 6.58 -7.88
N HIS A 391 -19.67 7.38 -8.53
CA HIS A 391 -18.30 7.62 -8.08
C HIS A 391 -18.25 8.30 -6.71
N ASN A 392 -19.12 9.29 -6.49
CA ASN A 392 -19.23 9.97 -5.19
C ASN A 392 -19.66 9.02 -4.06
N GLU A 393 -20.52 8.04 -4.34
CA GLU A 393 -20.89 7.01 -3.35
C GLU A 393 -19.74 6.05 -3.01
N VAL A 394 -18.79 5.82 -3.93
CA VAL A 394 -17.53 5.12 -3.62
C VAL A 394 -16.67 5.98 -2.70
N ALA A 395 -16.48 7.26 -3.03
CA ALA A 395 -15.71 8.20 -2.19
C ALA A 395 -16.29 8.29 -0.75
N LEU A 396 -17.62 8.40 -0.64
CA LEU A 396 -18.32 8.42 0.63
C LEU A 396 -18.11 7.13 1.44
N ARG A 397 -18.14 5.97 0.78
CA ARG A 397 -17.89 4.68 1.43
C ARG A 397 -16.46 4.57 1.94
N VAL A 398 -15.47 5.00 1.15
CA VAL A 398 -14.07 5.03 1.57
C VAL A 398 -13.90 5.94 2.79
N ALA A 399 -14.48 7.15 2.78
CA ALA A 399 -14.43 8.07 3.91
C ALA A 399 -15.06 7.45 5.19
N ARG A 400 -16.26 6.88 5.09
CA ARG A 400 -16.95 6.19 6.20
C ARG A 400 -16.09 5.10 6.84
N GLN A 401 -15.34 4.36 6.03
CA GLN A 401 -14.53 3.23 6.50
C GLN A 401 -13.11 3.61 6.91
N GLY A 402 -12.61 4.76 6.46
CA GLY A 402 -11.32 5.32 6.83
C GLY A 402 -11.34 6.08 8.15
N ILE A 403 -12.50 6.65 8.53
CA ILE A 403 -12.67 7.35 9.81
C ILE A 403 -12.39 6.41 10.99
N VAL A 404 -11.49 6.83 11.89
CA VAL A 404 -11.06 6.07 13.08
C VAL A 404 -11.59 6.74 14.33
N LEU A 405 -12.35 6.01 15.14
CA LEU A 405 -12.71 6.46 16.48
C LEU A 405 -11.54 6.15 17.43
N LEU A 406 -10.83 7.16 17.91
CA LEU A 406 -9.62 6.98 18.73
C LEU A 406 -9.96 6.76 20.21
N THR A 407 -10.87 7.56 20.75
CA THR A 407 -11.39 7.40 22.11
C THR A 407 -12.86 7.73 22.14
N ASN A 408 -13.61 7.08 23.04
CA ASN A 408 -15.01 7.36 23.29
C ASN A 408 -15.42 6.93 24.70
N ARG A 409 -15.66 7.91 25.57
CA ARG A 409 -16.09 7.79 26.97
C ARG A 409 -17.61 7.98 27.09
N GLY A 410 -18.36 7.53 26.09
CA GLY A 410 -19.83 7.55 26.06
C GLY A 410 -20.48 8.79 25.44
N ALA A 411 -19.70 9.70 24.84
CA ALA A 411 -20.24 10.88 24.16
C ALA A 411 -20.80 10.60 22.76
N LEU A 412 -20.32 9.55 22.10
CA LEU A 412 -20.78 9.14 20.76
C LEU A 412 -21.41 7.73 20.78
N PRO A 413 -22.37 7.44 19.88
CA PRO A 413 -22.94 8.35 18.89
C PRO A 413 -24.00 9.31 19.47
N ILE A 414 -24.20 10.45 18.80
CA ILE A 414 -25.28 11.40 19.08
C ILE A 414 -26.59 10.78 18.58
N ALA A 415 -27.61 10.69 19.43
CA ALA A 415 -28.90 10.18 19.03
C ALA A 415 -29.55 11.07 17.94
N PRO A 416 -30.10 10.49 16.85
CA PRO A 416 -30.77 11.27 15.79
C PRO A 416 -31.91 12.17 16.30
N GLU A 417 -32.63 11.69 17.33
CA GLU A 417 -33.74 12.40 17.98
C GLU A 417 -33.29 13.34 19.10
N SER A 418 -31.99 13.64 19.20
CA SER A 418 -31.45 14.52 20.22
C SER A 418 -32.03 15.93 20.09
N THR A 419 -32.50 16.48 21.21
CA THR A 419 -32.91 17.88 21.35
C THR A 419 -31.82 18.75 21.96
N ALA A 420 -30.60 18.19 22.09
CA ALA A 420 -29.46 18.86 22.71
C ALA A 420 -29.11 20.17 21.99
N ARG A 421 -28.60 21.12 22.77
CA ARG A 421 -27.87 22.27 22.24
C ARG A 421 -26.45 21.81 21.93
N ILE A 422 -26.04 21.98 20.68
CA ILE A 422 -24.73 21.53 20.20
C ILE A 422 -23.95 22.76 19.72
N ALA A 423 -22.75 22.96 20.28
CA ALA A 423 -21.81 23.94 19.76
C ALA A 423 -20.85 23.23 18.80
N VAL A 424 -20.89 23.58 17.51
CA VAL A 424 -19.89 23.17 16.51
C VAL A 424 -18.83 24.26 16.43
N ILE A 425 -17.58 23.91 16.67
CA ILE A 425 -16.50 24.88 16.88
C ILE A 425 -15.35 24.59 15.93
N GLY A 426 -14.89 25.58 15.16
CA GLY A 426 -13.61 25.50 14.46
C GLY A 426 -13.61 24.78 13.12
N GLY A 427 -12.39 24.58 12.60
CA GLY A 427 -12.08 23.73 11.45
C GLY A 427 -12.68 24.13 10.10
N TYR A 428 -13.28 25.32 9.99
CA TYR A 428 -14.10 25.69 8.84
C TYR A 428 -15.27 24.73 8.58
N ALA A 429 -15.81 24.10 9.64
CA ALA A 429 -16.87 23.10 9.55
C ALA A 429 -18.17 23.61 8.89
N GLN A 430 -18.35 24.93 8.81
CA GLN A 430 -19.45 25.58 8.08
C GLN A 430 -19.24 25.63 6.57
N LEU A 431 -17.98 25.60 6.09
CA LEU A 431 -17.63 25.70 4.67
C LEU A 431 -17.40 24.32 4.04
N GLY A 432 -16.64 23.45 4.71
CA GLY A 432 -16.13 22.26 4.05
C GLY A 432 -15.14 21.45 4.88
N VAL A 433 -14.49 20.50 4.22
CA VAL A 433 -13.44 19.64 4.79
C VAL A 433 -12.10 19.91 4.09
N PRO A 434 -10.96 19.81 4.79
CA PRO A 434 -9.65 20.02 4.19
C PRO A 434 -9.22 18.88 3.26
N ALA A 435 -8.34 19.22 2.32
CA ALA A 435 -7.60 18.28 1.49
C ALA A 435 -6.11 18.62 1.53
N GLY A 436 -5.26 17.61 1.28
CA GLY A 436 -3.83 17.83 1.15
C GLY A 436 -3.50 18.67 -0.09
N PHE A 437 -2.41 19.44 -0.01
CA PHE A 437 -1.93 20.27 -1.11
C PHE A 437 -0.76 19.60 -1.86
N GLY A 438 -0.35 20.20 -2.99
CA GLY A 438 0.70 19.65 -3.85
C GLY A 438 0.13 18.96 -5.09
N SER A 439 0.91 18.06 -5.69
CA SER A 439 0.53 17.33 -6.91
C SER A 439 -0.70 16.43 -6.73
N SER A 440 -1.01 16.02 -5.50
CA SER A 440 -2.20 15.22 -5.18
C SER A 440 -3.48 16.05 -4.94
N ALA A 441 -3.42 17.38 -5.02
CA ALA A 441 -4.61 18.22 -4.90
C ALA A 441 -5.53 18.06 -6.12
N VAL A 442 -6.81 17.79 -5.87
CA VAL A 442 -7.83 17.61 -6.92
C VAL A 442 -8.92 18.67 -6.78
N VAL A 443 -9.23 19.34 -7.88
CA VAL A 443 -10.34 20.30 -7.93
C VAL A 443 -11.65 19.51 -8.00
N PRO A 444 -12.55 19.61 -7.01
CA PRO A 444 -13.82 18.90 -7.04
C PRO A 444 -14.77 19.52 -8.08
N PRO A 445 -15.83 18.80 -8.51
CA PRO A 445 -16.89 19.38 -9.33
C PRO A 445 -17.45 20.65 -8.67
N GLY A 446 -17.55 21.75 -9.42
CA GLY A 446 -17.99 23.04 -8.90
C GLY A 446 -16.91 23.88 -8.21
N GLY A 447 -15.70 23.36 -8.04
CA GLY A 447 -14.56 24.06 -7.44
C GLY A 447 -14.49 23.98 -5.92
N TYR A 448 -13.40 24.49 -5.35
CA TYR A 448 -13.20 24.54 -3.90
C TYR A 448 -14.19 25.48 -3.22
N ALA A 449 -14.63 25.16 -2.00
CA ALA A 449 -15.40 26.09 -1.16
C ALA A 449 -14.56 27.31 -0.76
N ALA A 450 -13.28 27.09 -0.47
CA ALA A 450 -12.30 28.15 -0.24
C ALA A 450 -10.88 27.63 -0.49
N VAL A 451 -9.98 28.57 -0.79
CA VAL A 451 -8.54 28.35 -0.89
C VAL A 451 -7.85 29.42 -0.07
N ILE A 452 -7.14 29.01 0.98
CA ILE A 452 -6.47 29.93 1.91
C ILE A 452 -4.96 29.78 1.74
N PRO A 453 -4.26 30.80 1.22
CA PRO A 453 -2.80 30.78 1.13
C PRO A 453 -2.16 30.71 2.52
N ILE A 454 -1.32 29.70 2.74
CA ILE A 454 -0.49 29.60 3.96
C ILE A 454 0.87 30.24 3.72
N GLY A 455 1.43 30.06 2.52
CA GLY A 455 2.72 30.62 2.14
C GLY A 455 3.92 29.85 2.71
N GLY A 456 5.13 30.38 2.50
CA GLY A 456 6.38 29.73 2.89
C GLY A 456 7.57 30.34 2.17
N THR A 457 8.70 29.64 2.20
CA THR A 457 9.94 30.01 1.51
C THR A 457 10.24 29.05 0.36
N GLY A 458 11.00 29.50 -0.63
CA GLY A 458 11.45 28.65 -1.74
C GLY A 458 10.44 28.53 -2.89
N LEU A 459 10.79 27.71 -3.88
CA LEU A 459 10.04 27.56 -5.13
C LEU A 459 8.64 26.98 -4.92
N GLU A 460 8.43 26.24 -3.84
CA GLU A 460 7.18 25.53 -3.54
C GLU A 460 6.22 26.32 -2.63
N ALA A 461 6.63 27.51 -2.15
CA ALA A 461 5.84 28.35 -1.25
C ALA A 461 4.44 28.68 -1.77
N GLY A 462 4.29 28.85 -3.10
CA GLY A 462 3.02 29.13 -3.76
C GLY A 462 2.03 27.95 -3.77
N MET A 463 2.52 26.73 -3.50
CA MET A 463 1.70 25.51 -3.42
C MET A 463 1.13 25.28 -2.02
N ARG A 464 1.73 25.86 -0.97
CA ARG A 464 1.29 25.69 0.42
C ARG A 464 -0.02 26.45 0.68
N LYS A 465 -1.14 25.74 0.55
CA LYS A 465 -2.50 26.26 0.66
C LYS A 465 -3.35 25.30 1.49
N LEU A 466 -4.29 25.85 2.23
CA LEU A 466 -5.40 25.09 2.79
C LEU A 466 -6.53 25.08 1.74
N TYR A 467 -6.79 23.91 1.17
CA TYR A 467 -7.91 23.68 0.26
C TYR A 467 -9.10 23.15 1.05
N LEU A 468 -10.27 23.77 0.89
CA LEU A 468 -11.52 23.30 1.47
C LEU A 468 -12.45 22.78 0.37
N LEU A 469 -12.80 21.50 0.45
CA LEU A 469 -13.78 20.86 -0.43
C LEU A 469 -15.20 21.22 0.03
N PRO A 470 -16.17 21.45 -0.88
CA PRO A 470 -17.51 21.92 -0.55
C PRO A 470 -18.41 20.82 0.05
N SER A 471 -18.02 20.31 1.22
CA SER A 471 -18.72 19.26 1.97
C SER A 471 -18.77 19.66 3.44
N SER A 472 -19.72 20.51 3.81
CA SER A 472 -19.79 21.14 5.15
C SER A 472 -20.27 20.14 6.23
N PRO A 473 -19.44 19.77 7.23
CA PRO A 473 -19.90 18.94 8.34
C PRO A 473 -21.05 19.57 9.13
N LEU A 474 -21.07 20.90 9.28
CA LEU A 474 -22.13 21.62 10.00
C LEU A 474 -23.50 21.42 9.34
N GLU A 475 -23.60 21.58 8.02
CA GLU A 475 -24.86 21.42 7.30
C GLU A 475 -25.34 19.96 7.31
N GLU A 476 -24.40 19.01 7.22
CA GLU A 476 -24.70 17.57 7.29
C GLU A 476 -25.17 17.15 8.69
N LEU A 477 -24.66 17.78 9.75
CA LEU A 477 -25.14 17.61 11.14
C LEU A 477 -26.54 18.20 11.33
N ARG A 478 -26.80 19.42 10.83
CA ARG A 478 -28.14 20.04 10.87
C ARG A 478 -29.19 19.19 10.17
N THR A 479 -28.83 18.58 9.04
CA THR A 479 -29.70 17.68 8.30
C THR A 479 -30.05 16.42 9.09
N ARG A 480 -29.10 15.89 9.88
CA ARG A 480 -29.28 14.61 10.62
C ARG A 480 -29.81 14.76 12.03
N LEU A 481 -29.72 15.96 12.59
CA LEU A 481 -30.18 16.30 13.93
C LEU A 481 -31.20 17.45 13.85
N PRO A 482 -32.35 17.24 13.17
CA PRO A 482 -33.32 18.31 12.91
C PRO A 482 -33.98 18.87 14.18
N HIS A 483 -33.88 18.15 15.30
CA HIS A 483 -34.42 18.55 16.59
C HIS A 483 -33.38 19.16 17.53
N ALA A 484 -32.09 19.09 17.19
CA ALA A 484 -31.01 19.70 17.95
C ALA A 484 -30.90 21.20 17.65
N GLN A 485 -30.42 21.96 18.62
CA GLN A 485 -30.13 23.39 18.46
C GLN A 485 -28.63 23.55 18.19
N ILE A 486 -28.25 23.72 16.91
CA ILE A 486 -26.84 23.76 16.52
C ILE A 486 -26.36 25.19 16.28
N GLU A 487 -25.50 25.67 17.19
CA GLU A 487 -24.75 26.92 17.06
C GLU A 487 -23.37 26.64 16.47
N PHE A 488 -22.84 27.59 15.69
CA PHE A 488 -21.49 27.51 15.13
C PHE A 488 -20.62 28.65 15.67
N ASP A 489 -19.41 28.31 16.10
CA ASP A 489 -18.35 29.24 16.45
C ASP A 489 -17.11 28.94 15.58
N PRO A 490 -16.40 29.95 15.03
CA PRO A 490 -15.26 29.71 14.15
C PRO A 490 -14.02 29.17 14.87
N GLY A 491 -14.00 29.09 16.21
CA GLY A 491 -12.85 28.63 16.98
C GLY A 491 -11.65 29.58 16.91
N ALA A 492 -11.85 30.83 16.51
CA ALA A 492 -10.77 31.82 16.35
C ALA A 492 -10.23 32.34 17.69
N SER A 493 -11.02 32.25 18.75
CA SER A 493 -10.68 32.70 20.10
C SER A 493 -11.07 31.64 21.13
N PRO A 494 -10.15 31.17 21.99
CA PRO A 494 -10.47 30.23 23.06
C PRO A 494 -11.60 30.71 23.99
N ALA A 495 -11.67 32.02 24.26
CA ALA A 495 -12.68 32.59 25.16
C ALA A 495 -14.10 32.56 24.56
N GLU A 496 -14.22 32.84 23.25
CA GLU A 496 -15.49 32.82 22.52
C GLU A 496 -15.97 31.37 22.34
N ALA A 497 -15.08 30.48 21.90
CA ALA A 497 -15.34 29.05 21.79
C ALA A 497 -15.80 28.44 23.12
N ALA A 498 -15.12 28.74 24.23
CA ALA A 498 -15.53 28.30 25.56
C ALA A 498 -16.90 28.89 25.98
N SER A 499 -17.23 30.11 25.53
CA SER A 499 -18.54 30.72 25.76
C SER A 499 -19.66 29.98 25.03
N ALA A 500 -19.45 29.61 23.77
CA ALA A 500 -20.37 28.77 23.02
C ALA A 500 -20.52 27.39 23.68
N ALA A 501 -19.41 26.76 24.05
CA ALA A 501 -19.41 25.46 24.71
C ALA A 501 -20.18 25.44 26.05
N ARG A 502 -20.08 26.50 26.88
CA ARG A 502 -20.84 26.63 28.14
C ARG A 502 -22.36 26.67 27.94
N ARG A 503 -22.84 27.16 26.80
CA ARG A 503 -24.27 27.25 26.49
C ARG A 503 -24.83 25.95 25.90
N ALA A 504 -23.97 25.04 25.48
CA ALA A 504 -24.31 23.80 24.83
C ALA A 504 -24.33 22.62 25.82
N ASP A 505 -25.10 21.58 25.48
CA ASP A 505 -25.09 20.30 26.18
C ASP A 505 -23.97 19.38 25.66
N LEU A 506 -23.51 19.62 24.42
CA LEU A 506 -22.42 18.94 23.71
C LEU A 506 -21.60 19.96 22.92
N ALA A 507 -20.27 19.88 23.00
CA ALA A 507 -19.36 20.64 22.14
C ALA A 507 -18.63 19.71 21.16
N ILE A 508 -18.63 20.05 19.88
CA ILE A 508 -17.92 19.32 18.82
C ILE A 508 -16.88 20.28 18.23
N VAL A 509 -15.61 20.05 18.53
CA VAL A 509 -14.49 20.87 18.05
C VAL A 509 -13.85 20.21 16.84
N PHE A 510 -13.85 20.88 15.71
CA PHE A 510 -13.12 20.48 14.51
C PHE A 510 -11.73 21.11 14.54
N ALA A 511 -10.70 20.29 14.44
CA ALA A 511 -9.32 20.74 14.38
C ALA A 511 -8.63 20.21 13.12
N ILE A 512 -7.89 21.09 12.45
CA ILE A 512 -7.38 20.86 11.11
C ILE A 512 -5.89 21.22 11.01
N ARG A 513 -5.22 20.70 9.99
CA ARG A 513 -3.83 21.08 9.64
C ARG A 513 -3.70 21.12 8.13
N ALA A 514 -2.90 22.06 7.61
CA ALA A 514 -2.57 22.12 6.18
C ALA A 514 -1.26 21.34 5.93
N GLU A 515 -1.36 20.21 5.24
CA GLU A 515 -0.25 19.29 4.99
C GLU A 515 -0.20 18.91 3.50
N GLY A 516 1.00 18.73 2.97
CA GLY A 516 1.17 18.60 1.54
C GLY A 516 2.62 18.60 1.07
N GLU A 517 2.78 18.41 -0.23
CA GLU A 517 4.06 18.34 -0.93
C GLU A 517 4.95 19.57 -0.73
N GLY A 518 6.25 19.34 -0.52
CA GLY A 518 7.29 20.35 -0.39
C GLY A 518 7.56 20.85 1.03
N PHE A 519 6.75 20.44 2.02
CA PHE A 519 6.88 20.93 3.39
C PHE A 519 6.64 19.84 4.42
N ASP A 520 7.67 19.50 5.21
CA ASP A 520 7.48 18.72 6.43
C ASP A 520 6.93 19.59 7.57
N GLY A 521 6.24 18.96 8.51
CA GLY A 521 5.91 19.55 9.80
C GLY A 521 7.16 19.83 10.64
N ALA A 522 7.24 20.99 11.28
CA ALA A 522 8.30 21.24 12.26
C ALA A 522 8.10 20.39 13.54
N ASP A 523 6.84 20.21 13.93
CA ASP A 523 6.38 19.42 15.07
C ASP A 523 5.06 18.71 14.73
N LEU A 524 4.46 18.08 15.74
CA LEU A 524 3.18 17.38 15.66
C LEU A 524 2.01 18.17 16.29
N SER A 525 2.18 19.44 16.66
CA SER A 525 1.09 20.18 17.33
C SER A 525 0.01 20.61 16.35
N LEU A 526 -1.17 20.96 16.86
CA LEU A 526 -2.18 21.58 16.02
C LEU A 526 -1.81 23.06 15.76
N PRO A 527 -1.87 23.55 14.50
CA PRO A 527 -1.50 24.93 14.20
C PRO A 527 -2.54 25.93 14.70
N TRP A 528 -2.21 27.22 14.63
CA TRP A 528 -3.14 28.34 14.87
C TRP A 528 -3.79 28.37 16.26
N GLY A 529 -3.12 27.81 17.27
CA GLY A 529 -3.59 27.83 18.66
C GLY A 529 -4.77 26.91 18.94
N GLN A 530 -5.07 25.96 18.05
CA GLN A 530 -6.21 25.06 18.18
C GLN A 530 -6.15 24.20 19.45
N ASP A 531 -4.96 23.80 19.91
CA ASP A 531 -4.80 23.10 21.20
C ASP A 531 -5.35 23.91 22.38
N ALA A 532 -5.14 25.24 22.37
CA ALA A 532 -5.67 26.12 23.41
C ALA A 532 -7.19 26.29 23.30
N VAL A 533 -7.74 26.28 22.08
CA VAL A 533 -9.20 26.29 21.85
C VAL A 533 -9.83 25.02 22.39
N ILE A 534 -9.28 23.85 22.07
CA ILE A 534 -9.79 22.56 22.55
C ILE A 534 -9.72 22.49 24.07
N ALA A 535 -8.60 22.89 24.67
CA ALA A 535 -8.46 22.93 26.13
C ALA A 535 -9.49 23.86 26.80
N ALA A 536 -9.72 25.05 26.24
CA ALA A 536 -10.70 26.00 26.78
C ALA A 536 -12.15 25.49 26.64
N VAL A 537 -12.47 24.83 25.52
CA VAL A 537 -13.78 24.20 25.30
C VAL A 537 -14.00 23.03 26.25
N ALA A 538 -13.02 22.13 26.39
CA ALA A 538 -13.08 20.98 27.28
C ALA A 538 -13.24 21.40 28.76
N ALA A 539 -12.55 22.46 29.18
CA ALA A 539 -12.71 23.04 30.52
C ALA A 539 -14.10 23.66 30.73
N ALA A 540 -14.73 24.18 29.67
CA ALA A 540 -16.05 24.78 29.70
C ALA A 540 -17.21 23.79 29.59
N ASN A 541 -16.99 22.65 28.93
CA ASN A 541 -18.00 21.62 28.68
C ASN A 541 -17.38 20.22 28.75
N ALA A 542 -17.75 19.46 29.77
CA ALA A 542 -17.27 18.10 29.97
C ALA A 542 -17.69 17.13 28.84
N ASN A 543 -18.75 17.44 28.10
CA ASN A 543 -19.18 16.69 26.92
C ASN A 543 -18.51 17.29 25.67
N THR A 544 -17.19 17.21 25.60
CA THR A 544 -16.42 17.66 24.43
C THR A 544 -16.03 16.48 23.55
N VAL A 545 -16.31 16.61 22.25
CA VAL A 545 -15.90 15.71 21.19
C VAL A 545 -14.95 16.48 20.27
N VAL A 546 -13.84 15.86 19.88
CA VAL A 546 -12.91 16.45 18.91
C VAL A 546 -12.94 15.64 17.61
N VAL A 547 -13.06 16.32 16.49
CA VAL A 547 -12.92 15.77 15.14
C VAL A 547 -11.64 16.31 14.53
N LEU A 548 -10.70 15.42 14.22
CA LEU A 548 -9.41 15.75 13.63
C LEU A 548 -9.45 15.53 12.12
N GLU A 549 -9.23 16.59 11.35
CA GLU A 549 -9.05 16.51 9.90
C GLU A 549 -7.59 16.86 9.55
N THR A 550 -6.71 15.89 9.83
CA THR A 550 -5.25 15.98 9.67
C THR A 550 -4.73 14.84 8.80
N GLY A 551 -3.72 15.10 7.98
CA GLY A 551 -3.06 14.09 7.15
C GLY A 551 -2.02 13.25 7.90
N ASN A 552 -1.57 13.72 9.06
CA ASN A 552 -0.60 13.06 9.94
C ASN A 552 -1.10 12.91 11.38
N PRO A 553 -0.34 12.14 12.21
CA PRO A 553 -0.50 12.16 13.65
C PRO A 553 -0.29 13.56 14.23
N VAL A 554 -1.06 13.88 15.27
CA VAL A 554 -0.88 15.10 16.06
C VAL A 554 -0.78 14.78 17.55
N THR A 555 -0.03 15.61 18.29
CA THR A 555 -0.02 15.56 19.75
C THR A 555 -1.38 15.99 20.29
N MET A 556 -1.82 15.39 21.39
CA MET A 556 -3.13 15.69 22.00
C MET A 556 -2.98 15.97 23.50
N PRO A 557 -2.37 17.11 23.92
CA PRO A 557 -2.18 17.42 25.34
C PRO A 557 -3.50 17.56 26.12
N TRP A 558 -4.62 17.74 25.41
CA TRP A 558 -5.98 17.85 25.93
C TRP A 558 -6.76 16.53 25.93
N LEU A 559 -6.16 15.41 25.49
CA LEU A 559 -6.86 14.12 25.27
C LEU A 559 -7.66 13.67 26.49
N ASP A 560 -7.10 13.83 27.69
CA ASP A 560 -7.75 13.40 28.92
C ASP A 560 -8.92 14.28 29.36
N SER A 561 -9.04 15.49 28.81
CA SER A 561 -10.12 16.42 29.11
C SER A 561 -11.32 16.29 28.18
N VAL A 562 -11.24 15.44 27.15
CA VAL A 562 -12.34 15.25 26.18
C VAL A 562 -12.95 13.85 26.30
N ASN A 563 -14.19 13.70 25.82
CA ASN A 563 -14.92 12.44 25.91
C ASN A 563 -14.80 11.61 24.65
N ALA A 564 -14.59 12.20 23.47
CA ALA A 564 -14.34 11.42 22.27
C ALA A 564 -13.39 12.15 21.31
N VAL A 565 -12.62 11.36 20.56
CA VAL A 565 -11.77 11.86 19.47
C VAL A 565 -12.01 11.00 18.24
N LEU A 566 -12.36 11.66 17.14
CA LEU A 566 -12.57 11.06 15.84
C LEU A 566 -11.48 11.54 14.88
N GLN A 567 -10.66 10.63 14.35
CA GLN A 567 -9.72 10.93 13.27
C GLN A 567 -10.44 10.76 11.93
N ALA A 568 -10.73 11.87 11.26
CA ALA A 568 -11.40 11.92 9.97
C ALA A 568 -10.45 12.07 8.77
N TRP A 569 -9.17 12.34 9.02
CA TRP A 569 -8.14 12.53 7.99
C TRP A 569 -8.46 13.68 7.04
N TYR A 570 -8.08 13.57 5.77
CA TYR A 570 -8.64 14.37 4.67
C TYR A 570 -9.72 13.53 3.97
N PRO A 571 -11.00 13.69 4.32
CA PRO A 571 -12.05 12.72 3.97
C PRO A 571 -12.62 12.88 2.55
N GLY A 572 -12.13 13.85 1.78
CA GLY A 572 -12.52 14.05 0.38
C GLY A 572 -13.90 14.70 0.20
N GLN A 573 -14.39 14.70 -1.05
CA GLN A 573 -15.56 15.48 -1.48
C GLN A 573 -16.90 15.09 -0.81
N ALA A 574 -16.97 13.93 -0.17
CA ALA A 574 -18.13 13.46 0.57
C ALA A 574 -17.88 13.43 2.10
N GLY A 575 -16.81 14.08 2.55
CA GLY A 575 -16.28 13.93 3.89
C GLY A 575 -17.14 14.50 5.00
N GLY A 576 -17.75 15.67 4.80
CA GLY A 576 -18.67 16.25 5.80
C GLY A 576 -19.86 15.34 6.07
N ARG A 577 -20.38 14.68 5.03
CA ARG A 577 -21.42 13.67 5.14
C ARG A 577 -20.95 12.45 5.93
N ALA A 578 -19.78 11.91 5.59
CA ALA A 578 -19.21 10.75 6.29
C ALA A 578 -18.99 11.03 7.78
N ILE A 579 -18.44 12.19 8.13
CA ILE A 579 -18.22 12.63 9.51
C ILE A 579 -19.56 12.69 10.26
N ALA A 580 -20.57 13.37 9.70
CA ALA A 580 -21.87 13.52 10.36
C ALA A 580 -22.58 12.16 10.57
N GLU A 581 -22.48 11.24 9.62
CA GLU A 581 -23.06 9.89 9.74
C GLU A 581 -22.38 9.04 10.81
N VAL A 582 -21.07 9.19 10.99
CA VAL A 582 -20.33 8.52 12.08
C VAL A 582 -20.66 9.16 13.42
N LEU A 583 -20.69 10.49 13.52
CA LEU A 583 -21.03 11.19 14.77
C LEU A 583 -22.43 10.85 15.26
N THR A 584 -23.39 10.67 14.35
CA THR A 584 -24.79 10.33 14.67
C THR A 584 -25.06 8.82 14.77
N GLY A 585 -24.04 7.98 14.53
CA GLY A 585 -24.16 6.53 14.60
C GLY A 585 -25.03 5.90 13.51
N GLN A 586 -25.34 6.64 12.44
CA GLN A 586 -25.89 6.08 11.20
C GLN A 586 -24.88 5.11 10.57
N VAL A 587 -23.60 5.43 10.70
CA VAL A 587 -22.48 4.55 10.35
C VAL A 587 -21.69 4.22 11.62
N ASN A 588 -21.37 2.95 11.80
CA ASN A 588 -20.47 2.49 12.86
C ASN A 588 -19.01 2.65 12.41
N PRO A 589 -18.15 3.40 13.13
CA PRO A 589 -16.75 3.56 12.77
C PRO A 589 -16.04 2.21 12.74
N SER A 590 -15.19 2.03 11.73
CA SER A 590 -14.46 0.79 11.49
C SER A 590 -13.07 1.01 10.89
N GLY A 591 -12.61 2.27 10.85
CA GLY A 591 -11.24 2.59 10.51
C GLY A 591 -10.26 2.04 11.55
N ARG A 592 -9.05 1.75 11.09
CA ARG A 592 -7.91 1.32 11.92
C ARG A 592 -6.73 2.20 11.55
N LEU A 593 -5.96 2.65 12.53
CA LEU A 593 -4.79 3.50 12.31
C LEU A 593 -3.77 2.77 11.42
N PRO A 594 -3.38 3.36 10.28
CA PRO A 594 -2.32 2.80 9.42
C PRO A 594 -0.91 3.25 9.85
N MET A 595 -0.82 4.09 10.88
CA MET A 595 0.41 4.64 11.41
C MET A 595 0.28 4.83 12.91
N THR A 596 1.39 4.72 13.62
CA THR A 596 1.48 4.91 15.06
C THR A 596 1.42 6.39 15.39
N PHE A 597 0.61 6.76 16.38
CA PHE A 597 0.54 8.13 16.88
C PHE A 597 1.47 8.24 18.08
N PRO A 598 2.62 8.92 17.96
CA PRO A 598 3.53 9.10 19.08
C PRO A 598 2.92 10.05 20.14
N VAL A 599 3.36 9.92 21.40
CA VAL A 599 3.05 10.91 22.45
C VAL A 599 3.71 12.25 22.11
N ASP A 600 4.98 12.19 21.73
CA ASP A 600 5.79 13.30 21.24
C ASP A 600 6.92 12.76 20.35
N LEU A 601 7.78 13.66 19.84
CA LEU A 601 8.89 13.25 18.98
C LEU A 601 10.11 12.70 19.75
N ALA A 602 10.15 12.77 21.08
CA ALA A 602 11.33 12.35 21.85
C ALA A 602 11.60 10.85 21.73
N GLY A 603 10.55 10.04 21.64
CA GLY A 603 10.63 8.59 21.42
C GLY A 603 10.75 8.16 19.96
N ALA A 604 10.67 9.09 19.00
CA ALA A 604 10.83 8.77 17.58
C ALA A 604 12.32 8.55 17.21
N PRO A 605 12.64 7.80 16.13
CA PRO A 605 14.02 7.61 15.69
C PRO A 605 14.79 8.91 15.46
N ARG A 606 14.06 9.98 15.13
CA ARG A 606 14.59 11.32 14.85
C ARG A 606 13.79 12.39 15.61
N PRO A 607 14.18 12.73 16.84
CA PRO A 607 13.47 13.75 17.62
C PRO A 607 13.49 15.14 16.97
N ARG A 608 14.55 15.45 16.22
CA ARG A 608 14.68 16.69 15.43
C ARG A 608 14.51 16.37 13.94
N LEU A 609 13.89 17.31 13.22
CA LEU A 609 13.69 17.19 11.78
C LEU A 609 15.03 17.39 11.06
N PRO A 610 15.56 16.38 10.34
CA PRO A 610 16.83 16.55 9.65
C PRO A 610 16.73 17.62 8.55
N GLY A 611 17.66 18.58 8.57
CA GLY A 611 17.68 19.69 7.60
C GLY A 611 16.56 20.73 7.79
N GLY A 612 15.73 20.62 8.83
CA GLY A 612 14.58 21.51 9.05
C GLY A 612 14.94 22.97 9.29
N ASP A 613 16.14 23.23 9.83
CA ASP A 613 16.67 24.57 10.08
C ASP A 613 17.58 25.07 8.93
N GLU A 614 17.79 24.25 7.90
CA GLU A 614 18.70 24.56 6.80
C GLU A 614 17.98 25.25 5.64
N PRO A 615 18.64 26.17 4.91
CA PRO A 615 18.09 26.74 3.69
C PRO A 615 17.76 25.67 2.65
N TRP A 616 16.75 25.94 1.82
CA TRP A 616 16.47 25.12 0.63
C TRP A 616 17.71 25.05 -0.26
N GLY A 617 18.03 23.86 -0.75
CA GLY A 617 19.25 23.63 -1.55
C GLY A 617 20.40 23.04 -0.76
N THR A 618 20.25 22.90 0.57
CA THR A 618 21.32 22.40 1.44
C THR A 618 21.37 20.87 1.39
N PRO A 619 22.50 20.26 0.99
CA PRO A 619 22.69 18.82 1.06
C PRO A 619 22.51 18.32 2.51
N THR A 620 21.63 17.34 2.68
CA THR A 620 21.29 16.79 4.00
C THR A 620 21.45 15.28 3.95
N THR A 621 22.21 14.70 4.86
CA THR A 621 22.33 13.24 4.99
C THR A 621 21.48 12.76 6.16
N ILE A 622 20.64 11.76 5.93
CA ILE A 622 19.87 11.10 6.98
C ILE A 622 20.32 9.64 7.07
N ALA A 623 20.86 9.25 8.23
CA ALA A 623 21.10 7.85 8.55
C ALA A 623 19.81 7.24 9.12
N TYR A 624 19.24 6.25 8.44
CA TYR A 624 18.08 5.49 8.91
C TYR A 624 18.53 4.38 9.87
N THR A 625 18.90 4.81 11.08
CA THR A 625 19.40 3.93 12.15
C THR A 625 18.34 2.96 12.68
N GLU A 626 17.06 3.28 12.52
CA GLU A 626 15.95 2.36 12.79
C GLU A 626 15.88 1.20 11.79
N GLY A 627 16.56 1.31 10.64
CA GLY A 627 16.56 0.29 9.60
C GLY A 627 15.15 -0.09 9.14
N ALA A 628 14.81 -1.38 9.31
CA ALA A 628 13.50 -1.96 8.93
C ALA A 628 12.42 -1.82 10.00
N GLU A 629 12.79 -1.38 11.20
CA GLU A 629 11.88 -1.27 12.33
C GLU A 629 11.19 0.10 12.29
N VAL A 630 10.39 0.34 11.24
CA VAL A 630 9.65 1.59 11.02
C VAL A 630 8.35 1.60 11.84
N GLY A 631 7.98 2.76 12.40
CA GLY A 631 6.68 2.95 13.04
C GLY A 631 6.49 2.06 14.28
N TYR A 632 5.38 1.32 14.37
CA TYR A 632 5.08 0.42 15.50
C TYR A 632 6.21 -0.58 15.81
N ARG A 633 7.01 -0.94 14.81
CA ARG A 633 8.16 -1.82 14.98
C ARG A 633 9.26 -1.17 15.80
N TRP A 634 9.56 0.11 15.55
CA TRP A 634 10.46 0.91 16.37
C TRP A 634 9.98 0.95 17.81
N PHE A 635 8.70 1.31 18.02
CA PHE A 635 8.10 1.41 19.35
C PHE A 635 8.18 0.07 20.11
N ALA A 636 7.92 -1.04 19.44
CA ALA A 636 8.06 -2.37 20.03
C ALA A 636 9.53 -2.71 20.36
N ALA A 637 10.48 -2.37 19.48
CA ALA A 637 11.90 -2.66 19.67
C ALA A 637 12.55 -1.81 20.77
N THR A 638 12.08 -0.57 20.98
CA THR A 638 12.62 0.36 21.99
C THR A 638 11.83 0.39 23.29
N GLY A 639 10.64 -0.20 23.32
CA GLY A 639 9.74 -0.18 24.49
C GLY A 639 9.02 1.15 24.69
N GLU A 640 8.97 2.01 23.66
CA GLU A 640 8.23 3.27 23.67
C GLU A 640 6.72 3.01 23.64
N VAL A 641 5.95 3.81 24.37
CA VAL A 641 4.49 3.69 24.44
C VAL A 641 3.87 4.76 23.53
N PRO A 642 3.13 4.37 22.48
CA PRO A 642 2.47 5.34 21.61
C PRO A 642 1.22 5.92 22.27
N LEU A 643 0.82 7.12 21.83
CA LEU A 643 -0.47 7.72 22.19
C LEU A 643 -1.63 6.86 21.64
N PHE A 644 -1.51 6.43 20.39
CA PHE A 644 -2.34 5.39 19.80
C PHE A 644 -1.50 4.47 18.92
N ALA A 645 -1.65 3.16 19.10
CA ALA A 645 -0.86 2.17 18.36
C ALA A 645 -1.34 2.01 16.91
N PHE A 646 -0.44 1.55 16.04
CA PHE A 646 -0.83 0.99 14.74
C PHE A 646 -1.95 -0.05 14.90
N GLY A 647 -2.92 -0.02 13.98
CA GLY A 647 -4.07 -0.93 14.02
C GLY A 647 -5.16 -0.55 15.04
N HIS A 648 -4.98 0.50 15.84
CA HIS A 648 -5.97 0.99 16.80
C HIS A 648 -7.23 1.55 16.12
N GLY A 649 -8.39 1.39 16.77
CA GLY A 649 -9.65 1.99 16.35
C GLY A 649 -10.84 1.40 17.12
N LEU A 650 -11.72 2.26 17.60
CA LEU A 650 -12.90 1.84 18.34
C LEU A 650 -14.11 1.67 17.40
N SER A 651 -15.12 0.95 17.91
CA SER A 651 -16.41 0.73 17.25
C SER A 651 -17.54 1.02 18.22
N TYR A 652 -18.73 1.33 17.70
CA TYR A 652 -19.96 1.40 18.51
C TYR A 652 -20.54 0.01 18.85
N THR A 653 -19.87 -1.07 18.45
CA THR A 653 -20.20 -2.45 18.83
C THR A 653 -18.96 -3.17 19.37
N GLY A 654 -19.15 -4.30 20.04
CA GLY A 654 -18.06 -5.15 20.55
C GLY A 654 -17.84 -6.38 19.68
N PHE A 655 -16.59 -6.82 19.56
CA PHE A 655 -16.22 -8.06 18.88
C PHE A 655 -15.44 -8.98 19.80
N SER A 656 -15.63 -10.29 19.64
CA SER A 656 -14.85 -11.32 20.33
C SER A 656 -14.24 -12.30 19.34
N TYR A 657 -13.12 -12.87 19.75
CA TYR A 657 -12.30 -13.78 18.93
C TYR A 657 -12.18 -15.11 19.66
N ARG A 658 -12.40 -16.22 18.97
CA ARG A 658 -12.28 -17.57 19.54
C ARG A 658 -11.86 -18.60 18.51
N ASP A 659 -11.58 -19.81 19.00
CA ASP A 659 -11.23 -20.99 18.18
C ASP A 659 -10.05 -20.76 17.23
N LEU A 660 -8.99 -20.13 17.75
CA LEU A 660 -7.75 -19.90 17.03
C LEU A 660 -7.04 -21.24 16.75
N THR A 661 -6.78 -21.50 15.47
CA THR A 661 -6.04 -22.65 14.98
C THR A 661 -4.96 -22.18 14.02
N VAL A 662 -3.74 -22.67 14.22
CA VAL A 662 -2.58 -22.38 13.36
C VAL A 662 -2.10 -23.69 12.75
N THR A 663 -1.95 -23.72 11.42
CA THR A 663 -1.49 -24.92 10.68
C THR A 663 -0.44 -24.55 9.63
N GLY A 664 0.41 -25.52 9.28
CA GLY A 664 1.43 -25.37 8.24
C GLY A 664 2.81 -24.97 8.80
N THR A 665 3.85 -25.25 8.02
CA THR A 665 5.25 -24.92 8.34
C THR A 665 5.76 -23.83 7.40
N ASP A 666 5.65 -24.08 6.10
CA ASP A 666 6.19 -23.23 5.03
C ASP A 666 5.21 -22.12 4.62
N THR A 667 3.92 -22.38 4.80
CA THR A 667 2.85 -21.38 4.75
C THR A 667 2.00 -21.58 5.99
N VAL A 668 1.98 -20.56 6.83
CA VAL A 668 1.18 -20.53 8.05
C VAL A 668 -0.24 -20.12 7.69
N THR A 669 -1.20 -20.99 7.92
CA THR A 669 -2.62 -20.67 7.85
C THR A 669 -3.15 -20.52 9.26
N VAL A 670 -3.64 -19.32 9.57
CA VAL A 670 -4.27 -18.99 10.85
C VAL A 670 -5.76 -18.85 10.63
N THR A 671 -6.56 -19.64 11.36
CA THR A 671 -8.01 -19.56 11.32
C THR A 671 -8.58 -19.28 12.70
N PHE A 672 -9.64 -18.47 12.77
CA PHE A 672 -10.33 -18.15 14.02
C PHE A 672 -11.76 -17.67 13.69
N GLU A 673 -12.63 -17.63 14.68
CA GLU A 673 -13.96 -17.06 14.56
C GLU A 673 -14.00 -15.65 15.15
N VAL A 674 -14.64 -14.72 14.43
CA VAL A 674 -14.96 -13.37 14.89
C VAL A 674 -16.46 -13.30 15.12
N VAL A 675 -16.87 -12.83 16.28
CA VAL A 675 -18.29 -12.70 16.67
C VAL A 675 -18.60 -11.26 17.05
N ASN A 676 -19.64 -10.68 16.48
CA ASN A 676 -20.18 -9.40 16.95
C ASN A 676 -21.03 -9.64 18.20
N VAL A 677 -20.52 -9.24 19.36
CA VAL A 677 -21.16 -9.45 20.67
C VAL A 677 -21.95 -8.23 21.15
N GLY A 678 -21.92 -7.12 20.40
CA GLY A 678 -22.69 -5.93 20.72
C GLY A 678 -24.07 -5.93 20.07
N GLN A 679 -24.70 -4.74 20.09
CA GLN A 679 -26.10 -4.54 19.67
C GLN A 679 -26.22 -3.78 18.34
N ARG A 680 -25.10 -3.47 17.67
CA ARG A 680 -25.08 -2.72 16.41
C ARG A 680 -24.37 -3.52 15.33
N PHE A 681 -24.83 -3.39 14.09
CA PHE A 681 -24.04 -3.79 12.93
C PHE A 681 -22.68 -3.08 12.97
N GLY A 682 -21.62 -3.78 12.61
CA GLY A 682 -20.29 -3.20 12.57
C GLY A 682 -19.33 -4.02 11.73
N ALA A 683 -18.18 -3.43 11.47
CA ALA A 683 -17.07 -4.10 10.84
C ALA A 683 -15.87 -4.15 11.77
N ASP A 684 -15.19 -5.28 11.78
CA ASP A 684 -13.91 -5.45 12.46
C ASP A 684 -12.79 -5.76 11.47
N VAL A 685 -11.54 -5.53 11.88
CA VAL A 685 -10.35 -5.83 11.09
C VAL A 685 -9.37 -6.64 11.95
N PRO A 686 -9.61 -7.95 12.10
CA PRO A 686 -8.63 -8.88 12.60
C PRO A 686 -7.25 -8.70 11.96
N GLN A 687 -6.22 -8.66 12.80
CA GLN A 687 -4.82 -8.50 12.41
C GLN A 687 -3.99 -9.62 13.03
N LEU A 688 -3.11 -10.23 12.23
CA LEU A 688 -2.20 -11.29 12.63
C LEU A 688 -0.79 -10.75 12.73
N TYR A 689 -0.14 -10.97 13.87
CA TYR A 689 1.21 -10.49 14.12
C TYR A 689 2.17 -11.62 14.46
N LEU A 690 3.36 -11.58 13.87
CA LEU A 690 4.54 -12.21 14.42
C LEU A 690 4.97 -11.40 15.65
N THR A 691 5.34 -12.06 16.73
CA THR A 691 5.79 -11.39 17.98
C THR A 691 7.17 -11.81 18.45
N ASP A 692 7.72 -12.88 17.89
CA ASP A 692 9.01 -13.46 18.27
C ASP A 692 9.67 -14.06 17.04
N ALA A 693 11.00 -14.09 17.02
CA ALA A 693 11.82 -14.70 15.97
C ALA A 693 13.06 -15.35 16.62
N PRO A 694 13.79 -16.26 15.95
CA PRO A 694 14.95 -16.93 16.53
C PRO A 694 16.05 -15.99 17.05
N ASP A 695 16.13 -14.77 16.50
CA ASP A 695 17.08 -13.73 16.86
C ASP A 695 16.52 -12.73 17.92
N GLY A 696 15.28 -12.91 18.38
CA GLY A 696 14.67 -12.16 19.48
C GLY A 696 13.25 -11.65 19.18
N PRO A 697 12.68 -10.85 20.10
CA PRO A 697 11.35 -10.27 19.94
C PRO A 697 11.25 -9.46 18.64
N ARG A 698 10.20 -9.71 17.86
CA ARG A 698 9.99 -9.06 16.57
C ARG A 698 8.49 -8.90 16.33
N LEU A 699 8.02 -7.66 16.27
CA LEU A 699 6.62 -7.36 15.98
C LEU A 699 6.44 -7.09 14.49
N ARG A 700 5.75 -7.97 13.75
CA ARG A 700 5.47 -7.76 12.31
C ARG A 700 4.07 -8.17 11.93
N LEU A 701 3.36 -7.31 11.20
CA LEU A 701 2.08 -7.64 10.59
C LEU A 701 2.28 -8.71 9.51
N LEU A 702 1.60 -9.84 9.67
CA LEU A 702 1.63 -10.95 8.71
C LEU A 702 0.40 -10.99 7.82
N GLY A 703 -0.69 -10.36 8.25
CA GLY A 703 -1.92 -10.27 7.47
C GLY A 703 -3.06 -9.66 8.25
N PHE A 704 -4.10 -9.26 7.53
CA PHE A 704 -5.30 -8.67 8.09
C PHE A 704 -6.52 -9.02 7.25
N ARG A 705 -7.72 -8.92 7.84
CA ARG A 705 -8.97 -9.22 7.13
C ARG A 705 -10.09 -8.37 7.68
N ARG A 706 -10.83 -7.67 6.82
CA ARG A 706 -12.06 -6.99 7.20
C ARG A 706 -13.23 -7.98 7.22
N VAL A 707 -14.07 -7.91 8.26
CA VAL A 707 -15.32 -8.66 8.35
C VAL A 707 -16.45 -7.74 8.80
N GLU A 708 -17.62 -7.90 8.18
CA GLU A 708 -18.84 -7.16 8.52
C GLU A 708 -19.87 -8.13 9.09
N LEU A 709 -20.41 -7.77 10.25
CA LEU A 709 -21.23 -8.68 11.07
C LEU A 709 -22.43 -7.94 11.65
N ALA A 710 -23.62 -8.51 11.47
CA ALA A 710 -24.82 -8.14 12.23
C ALA A 710 -24.66 -8.49 13.72
N PRO A 711 -25.46 -7.90 14.64
CA PRO A 711 -25.45 -8.28 16.06
C PRO A 711 -25.65 -9.79 16.24
N GLY A 712 -24.76 -10.44 17.00
CA GLY A 712 -24.77 -11.89 17.23
C GLY A 712 -24.26 -12.74 16.07
N GLU A 713 -23.97 -12.15 14.90
CA GLU A 713 -23.37 -12.88 13.76
C GLU A 713 -21.92 -13.25 14.07
N SER A 714 -21.52 -14.42 13.58
CA SER A 714 -20.16 -14.91 13.64
C SER A 714 -19.64 -15.28 12.25
N ARG A 715 -18.34 -15.12 12.03
CA ARG A 715 -17.68 -15.49 10.78
C ARG A 715 -16.31 -16.08 11.04
N ARG A 716 -16.05 -17.24 10.43
CA ARG A 716 -14.72 -17.84 10.41
C ARG A 716 -13.83 -17.10 9.42
N VAL A 717 -12.70 -16.62 9.92
CA VAL A 717 -11.65 -15.93 9.20
C VAL A 717 -10.47 -16.88 8.99
N SER A 718 -9.81 -16.75 7.83
CA SER A 718 -8.56 -17.42 7.52
C SER A 718 -7.56 -16.37 7.05
N ILE A 719 -6.34 -16.40 7.56
CA ILE A 719 -5.23 -15.54 7.12
C ILE A 719 -4.07 -16.48 6.79
N GLU A 720 -3.57 -16.38 5.56
CA GLU A 720 -2.38 -17.10 5.12
C GLU A 720 -1.21 -16.13 5.13
N ALA A 721 -0.11 -16.57 5.75
CA ALA A 721 1.17 -15.90 5.74
C ALA A 721 2.22 -16.93 5.31
N MET A 722 3.06 -16.61 4.33
CA MET A 722 4.13 -17.53 3.93
C MET A 722 5.18 -17.59 5.05
N GLY A 723 5.36 -18.78 5.65
CA GLY A 723 6.33 -19.07 6.71
C GLY A 723 7.75 -19.36 6.19
N SER A 724 7.92 -19.66 4.90
CA SER A 724 9.22 -19.98 4.28
C SER A 724 9.54 -19.12 3.06
N HIS A 725 9.14 -17.84 3.05
CA HIS A 725 9.86 -16.93 2.17
C HIS A 725 11.28 -16.80 2.76
N PRO A 726 12.38 -16.95 2.01
CA PRO A 726 13.74 -16.60 2.50
C PRO A 726 13.92 -15.12 2.92
N ARG A 727 12.81 -14.38 3.04
CA ARG A 727 12.66 -12.98 3.44
C ARG A 727 11.93 -12.84 4.80
N LEU A 728 11.57 -13.97 5.43
CA LEU A 728 10.89 -14.07 6.73
C LEU A 728 11.50 -15.27 7.47
N ASP A 729 12.75 -15.17 7.91
CA ASP A 729 13.38 -16.23 8.71
C ASP A 729 12.57 -16.46 10.00
N THR A 730 11.82 -17.57 10.05
CA THR A 730 11.34 -18.13 11.32
C THR A 730 11.57 -19.65 11.34
N ALA A 731 12.28 -20.09 12.37
CA ALA A 731 12.35 -21.47 12.79
C ALA A 731 11.47 -21.66 14.05
N VAL A 732 10.66 -22.72 14.02
CA VAL A 732 9.88 -23.31 15.13
C VAL A 732 8.74 -22.45 15.67
N ILE A 733 7.57 -22.61 15.05
CA ILE A 733 6.30 -22.06 15.53
C ILE A 733 5.80 -22.86 16.76
N GLN A 734 5.66 -22.22 17.91
CA GLN A 734 4.99 -22.76 19.10
C GLN A 734 3.71 -21.97 19.41
N THR A 735 2.59 -22.70 19.54
CA THR A 735 1.26 -22.13 19.76
C THR A 735 1.18 -21.40 21.10
N VAL A 736 0.78 -20.11 21.12
CA VAL A 736 0.40 -19.40 22.36
C VAL A 736 -0.83 -18.52 22.13
N GLY A 737 -1.79 -18.60 23.04
CA GLY A 737 -3.13 -18.03 22.92
C GLY A 737 -3.24 -16.51 22.97
N ALA A 738 -4.49 -16.04 22.81
CA ALA A 738 -4.87 -14.63 22.84
C ALA A 738 -4.39 -13.95 24.13
N LYS A 739 -3.53 -12.94 24.00
CA LYS A 739 -3.24 -12.00 25.09
C LYS A 739 -4.04 -10.72 24.87
N HIS A 740 -4.73 -10.29 25.93
CA HIS A 740 -5.33 -8.97 26.01
C HIS A 740 -4.20 -7.98 26.30
N TRP A 741 -3.91 -7.09 25.36
CA TRP A 741 -3.28 -5.81 25.64
C TRP A 741 -4.38 -4.77 25.52
N ASP A 742 -4.70 -4.08 26.62
CA ASP A 742 -5.63 -2.95 26.72
C ASP A 742 -6.86 -3.03 25.79
N GLY A 743 -7.63 -4.11 25.91
CA GLY A 743 -8.90 -4.28 25.21
C GLY A 743 -8.82 -4.79 23.76
N PHE A 744 -7.65 -5.20 23.27
CA PHE A 744 -7.48 -5.82 21.95
C PHE A 744 -7.19 -7.32 22.04
N ALA A 745 -7.81 -8.10 21.15
CA ALA A 745 -7.42 -9.48 20.92
C ALA A 745 -6.31 -9.53 19.87
N ILE A 746 -5.06 -9.66 20.32
CA ILE A 746 -3.92 -9.95 19.44
C ILE A 746 -3.75 -11.47 19.42
N ALA A 747 -3.88 -12.09 18.25
CA ALA A 747 -3.43 -13.45 18.02
C ALA A 747 -1.93 -13.41 17.72
N SER A 748 -1.12 -13.80 18.70
CA SER A 748 0.34 -13.91 18.55
C SER A 748 0.72 -15.32 18.14
N VAL A 749 1.60 -15.45 17.15
CA VAL A 749 2.29 -16.70 16.82
C VAL A 749 3.73 -16.55 17.31
N ARG A 750 4.20 -17.47 18.15
CA ARG A 750 5.65 -17.67 18.38
C ARG A 750 6.16 -18.63 17.33
#